data_AF-A0A9C8KBX2-F1
#
_entry.id   AF-A0A9C8KBX2-F1
#
_cell.length_a   1.000
_cell.length_b   1.000
_cell.length_c   1.000
_cell.angle_alpha   90.00
_cell.angle_beta   90.00
_cell.angle_gamma   90.00
#
_symmetry.space_group_name_H-M   'P 1'
#
loop_
_entity.id
_entity.type
_entity.pdbx_description
1 polymer ?
#
loop_
_entity_poly.entity_id
_entity_poly.type
_entity_poly.pdbx_seq_one_letter_code
_entity_poly.pdbx_strand_id
1 'polypeptide(L)'
;DLVRGLPRCEENHSTNGMDIFERNGNSYLLLQQGGNANKGAPSNNFAGTSETFLSASLLIVNLTQLQNMETANGGPFLDTREGTVKYIYDLPTLNDPNRADITNTSPSFPYPAGHPLYNATIDIGDPFGGNNGLNQAFPEANGPVQIFSPGYRNAYDVVITSDGRIFAGDNGPNVTWGGQPVIYTNDGNRKIDQNSANYNPATGDYITNDFNEDNSDSHGDALHYVGTIEDANGTYYAGHPVPTRAFPSRAGVKVYTSIDGVWNAEADYDFGDLLQGVTGYFNPAFNIGDFPDDPRQGTYLSGLKNDSRVNILDVVKYSTNGLCEYTASNFGGTMQGDILTASYASKGYINRYQLDANGTGLSSKNNNFLGGFGSQPLDVIAQGDSDIFPGTIWAATFGANNITVFEPSDFAGCLQPTDAGYIGSEDYDSDGYTNDDELANGTDICSGGSKPADNDSDFISDLLDPDDDNDGIADVSDVFAIDSNNGTTTNLPIVYPFWNNDPGTGFYGLGFTGLMLNPSGTTDYLEQYDENNLTFGGAGGKATVDAVSSGDARGALNTQQNAFQVGVNVDINSAAFTAHTKIETPFAGITPVSGLSYGMFIGNGDQDHYLKVALTEGISNTDDIFGFEVVREDGSTDVSIQTYDVLNITSVPSVDIYISINPGTNSAQPYYSIDGGENVIALGTPVTLPISLLDASDDQGMAVGLISTSGATGKEFTATWDFLKVTEDGAANLVLSENPLDFGVLKTNSGQVQLIPTLTNVGGPATGAIQITNIFVSGTNAALFDNSTALPLTIGPSAEKTLPLNFYPNDDAGTKTADLVIEHTGDNSPFIVPLRSVLKQDLAPSYTVIARINAGGTDVSASDGKLNWEANTEQGAASGLNYTVNTGTIPANENTFLFENRHTSIPDYIDEATFTSLYSKERFDVASGPEMEFKFPVADGSYRVNIFTGNGYGPANTVGARVFDISLENELKGDDIDVVALFGGSEEIFNAGMLTYEITVTDGELNLLFEHTGNENPVLQAIEILQVEKTPSIIVLAPIDNQFYSV
;
A
#
# COMPACT_ATOMS: atom_id res chain seq x y z
N ASP A 1 3.63 5.43 17.97
CA ASP A 1 3.33 6.49 17.00
C ASP A 1 3.84 7.84 17.46
N LEU A 2 4.50 8.60 16.58
CA LEU A 2 4.89 9.98 16.89
C LEU A 2 3.69 10.92 16.81
N VAL A 3 2.91 10.79 15.74
CA VAL A 3 1.71 11.57 15.45
C VAL A 3 0.61 10.62 15.01
N ARG A 4 -0.61 10.80 15.52
CA ARG A 4 -1.81 10.07 15.06
C ARG A 4 -2.89 11.04 14.56
N GLY A 5 -3.76 10.53 13.69
CA GLY A 5 -4.84 11.30 13.06
C GLY A 5 -4.51 11.88 11.69
N LEU A 6 -3.37 11.53 11.06
CA LEU A 6 -3.09 11.94 9.69
C LEU A 6 -4.16 11.40 8.73
N PRO A 7 -4.57 12.18 7.71
CA PRO A 7 -5.60 11.74 6.78
C PRO A 7 -5.09 10.58 5.92
N ARG A 8 -6.02 9.78 5.41
CA ARG A 8 -5.75 8.75 4.41
C ARG A 8 -6.89 8.78 3.39
N CYS A 9 -6.54 8.58 2.12
CA CYS A 9 -7.54 8.41 1.08
C CYS A 9 -8.26 7.07 1.27
N GLU A 10 -9.55 7.03 0.97
CA GLU A 10 -10.34 5.79 0.95
C GLU A 10 -9.84 4.80 -0.10
N GLU A 11 -9.25 5.32 -1.18
CA GLU A 11 -8.80 4.55 -2.33
C GLU A 11 -7.29 4.26 -2.28
N ASN A 12 -6.47 5.08 -2.94
CA ASN A 12 -5.13 4.69 -3.37
C ASN A 12 -4.02 5.72 -3.10
N HIS A 13 -4.29 6.78 -2.34
CA HIS A 13 -3.27 7.72 -1.86
C HIS A 13 -2.95 7.51 -0.37
N SER A 14 -1.70 7.74 0.01
CA SER A 14 -1.20 7.53 1.37
C SER A 14 -0.30 8.67 1.86
N THR A 15 0.14 8.56 3.12
CA THR A 15 1.33 9.24 3.60
C THR A 15 2.55 8.59 2.95
N ASN A 16 3.39 9.37 2.26
CA ASN A 16 4.48 8.85 1.43
C ASN A 16 5.85 9.27 1.99
N GLY A 17 6.78 9.69 1.12
CA GLY A 17 8.18 9.96 1.45
C GLY A 17 8.39 11.07 2.48
N MET A 18 9.56 11.01 3.11
CA MET A 18 9.92 11.84 4.25
C MET A 18 11.42 12.12 4.30
N ASP A 19 11.80 13.28 4.82
CA ASP A 19 13.20 13.67 4.99
C ASP A 19 13.40 14.53 6.24
N ILE A 20 14.59 14.47 6.86
CA ILE A 20 14.89 15.09 8.16
C ILE A 20 15.92 16.20 7.99
N PHE A 21 15.72 17.32 8.69
CA PHE A 21 16.68 18.42 8.73
C PHE A 21 16.74 19.12 10.09
N GLU A 22 17.79 19.92 10.28
CA GLU A 22 17.96 20.78 11.45
C GLU A 22 17.70 22.24 11.09
N ARG A 23 16.90 22.94 11.89
CA ARG A 23 16.68 24.38 11.76
C ARG A 23 16.66 25.03 13.14
N ASN A 24 17.52 26.05 13.34
CA ASN A 24 17.63 26.80 14.58
C ASN A 24 17.82 25.91 15.84
N GLY A 25 18.54 24.79 15.70
CA GLY A 25 18.80 23.84 16.77
C GLY A 25 17.62 22.94 17.14
N ASN A 26 16.62 22.82 16.26
CA ASN A 26 15.55 21.83 16.37
C ASN A 26 15.56 20.92 15.14
N SER A 27 15.26 19.66 15.37
CA SER A 27 15.09 18.63 14.36
C SER A 27 13.66 18.65 13.82
N TYR A 28 13.52 18.62 12.50
CA TYR A 28 12.26 18.60 11.78
C TYR A 28 12.21 17.45 10.79
N LEU A 29 11.02 16.89 10.60
CA LEU A 29 10.70 15.91 9.55
C LEU A 29 9.77 16.58 8.54
N LEU A 30 10.13 16.55 7.25
CA LEU A 30 9.19 16.77 6.16
C LEU A 30 8.50 15.45 5.83
N LEU A 31 7.19 15.50 5.57
CA LEU A 31 6.37 14.32 5.33
C LEU A 31 5.34 14.59 4.23
N GLN A 32 5.38 13.83 3.14
CA GLN A 32 4.39 13.94 2.08
C GLN A 32 3.06 13.32 2.49
N GLN A 33 1.97 14.06 2.28
CA GLN A 33 0.62 13.62 2.58
C GLN A 33 -0.24 13.69 1.31
N GLY A 34 -0.64 12.51 0.81
CA GLY A 34 -1.48 12.38 -0.37
C GLY A 34 -2.85 13.06 -0.23
N GLY A 35 -3.40 13.48 -1.37
CA GLY A 35 -4.74 14.04 -1.52
C GLY A 35 -5.83 12.98 -1.49
N ASN A 36 -7.09 13.43 -1.44
CA ASN A 36 -8.27 12.56 -1.51
C ASN A 36 -9.03 12.70 -2.83
N ALA A 37 -8.59 13.58 -3.73
CA ALA A 37 -9.28 13.86 -4.99
C ALA A 37 -8.34 13.88 -6.18
N ASN A 38 -8.89 13.65 -7.38
CA ASN A 38 -8.12 13.66 -8.61
C ASN A 38 -7.57 15.06 -8.96
N LYS A 39 -8.45 16.08 -9.02
CA LYS A 39 -8.10 17.48 -9.34
C LYS A 39 -8.66 18.49 -8.33
N GLY A 40 -9.00 18.00 -7.13
CA GLY A 40 -9.45 18.80 -5.98
C GLY A 40 -10.95 18.76 -5.69
N ALA A 41 -11.79 18.22 -6.59
CA ALA A 41 -13.21 17.98 -6.33
C ALA A 41 -13.48 16.51 -5.95
N PRO A 42 -14.49 16.24 -5.10
CA PRO A 42 -15.03 14.89 -4.95
C PRO A 42 -15.48 14.30 -6.29
N SER A 43 -15.23 13.00 -6.48
CA SER A 43 -15.45 12.30 -7.76
C SER A 43 -15.69 10.81 -7.54
N ASN A 44 -16.15 10.13 -8.59
CA ASN A 44 -16.59 8.74 -8.53
C ASN A 44 -15.48 7.76 -8.15
N ASN A 45 -14.30 7.90 -8.74
CA ASN A 45 -13.14 7.03 -8.56
C ASN A 45 -12.37 7.32 -7.26
N PHE A 46 -12.76 8.38 -6.55
CA PHE A 46 -12.25 8.75 -5.22
C PHE A 46 -13.36 8.67 -4.15
N ALA A 47 -14.33 7.78 -4.36
CA ALA A 47 -15.42 7.47 -3.44
C ALA A 47 -16.22 8.71 -2.94
N GLY A 48 -16.31 9.77 -3.77
CA GLY A 48 -16.98 11.01 -3.37
C GLY A 48 -16.33 11.73 -2.18
N THR A 49 -15.10 11.38 -1.81
CA THR A 49 -14.39 11.98 -0.68
C THR A 49 -13.81 13.34 -1.06
N SER A 50 -13.95 14.32 -0.16
CA SER A 50 -13.37 15.66 -0.32
C SER A 50 -11.93 15.73 0.18
N GLU A 51 -11.18 16.70 -0.34
CA GLU A 51 -9.89 17.06 0.25
C GLU A 51 -10.09 17.57 1.70
N THR A 52 -9.31 17.01 2.61
CA THR A 52 -9.30 17.37 4.03
C THR A 52 -8.24 18.42 4.33
N PHE A 53 -8.27 18.98 5.53
CA PHE A 53 -7.40 20.09 5.90
C PHE A 53 -5.91 19.75 5.81
N LEU A 54 -5.50 18.50 6.05
CA LEU A 54 -4.10 18.06 5.97
C LEU A 54 -3.76 17.26 4.71
N SER A 55 -4.73 16.85 3.89
CA SER A 55 -4.46 16.11 2.64
C SER A 55 -3.80 17.00 1.58
N ALA A 56 -3.21 16.40 0.56
CA ALA A 56 -2.65 17.14 -0.57
C ALA A 56 -1.60 18.20 -0.15
N SER A 57 -0.67 17.81 0.73
CA SER A 57 0.31 18.74 1.32
C SER A 57 1.63 18.08 1.73
N LEU A 58 2.69 18.88 1.74
CA LEU A 58 3.95 18.58 2.41
C LEU A 58 3.89 19.12 3.83
N LEU A 59 3.85 18.21 4.80
CA LEU A 59 3.81 18.52 6.22
C LEU A 59 5.22 18.74 6.78
N ILE A 60 5.32 19.50 7.86
CA ILE A 60 6.52 19.64 8.69
C ILE A 60 6.19 19.27 10.13
N VAL A 61 6.95 18.34 10.70
CA VAL A 61 6.80 17.83 12.06
C VAL A 61 8.02 18.20 12.89
N ASN A 62 7.82 18.91 14.00
CA ASN A 62 8.87 19.31 14.93
C ASN A 62 9.19 18.15 15.89
N LEU A 63 10.23 17.39 15.57
CA LEU A 63 10.65 16.22 16.35
C LEU A 63 11.19 16.61 17.73
N THR A 64 11.90 17.75 17.83
CA THR A 64 12.37 18.26 19.12
C THR A 64 11.20 18.62 20.05
N GLN A 65 10.12 19.20 19.52
CA GLN A 65 8.92 19.47 20.31
C GLN A 65 8.24 18.19 20.79
N LEU A 66 8.11 17.18 19.93
CA LEU A 66 7.56 15.88 20.31
C LEU A 66 8.40 15.22 21.40
N GLN A 67 9.73 15.23 21.28
CA GLN A 67 10.64 14.71 22.29
C GLN A 67 10.48 15.45 23.64
N ASN A 68 10.33 16.78 23.60
CA ASN A 68 10.09 17.57 24.81
C ASN A 68 8.74 17.25 25.46
N MET A 69 7.70 16.99 24.66
CA MET A 69 6.39 16.58 25.15
C MET A 69 6.45 15.20 25.82
N GLU A 70 7.08 14.23 25.17
CA GLU A 70 7.30 12.89 25.71
C GLU A 70 8.07 12.95 27.03
N THR A 71 9.16 13.72 27.06
CA THR A 71 9.98 13.91 28.27
C THR A 71 9.19 14.58 29.39
N ALA A 72 8.43 15.63 29.08
CA ALA A 72 7.62 16.34 30.08
C ALA A 72 6.50 15.48 30.67
N ASN A 73 6.05 14.46 29.93
CA ASN A 73 5.08 13.48 30.38
C ASN A 73 5.69 12.28 31.13
N GLY A 74 7.03 12.19 31.20
CA GLY A 74 7.71 11.01 31.77
C GLY A 74 7.67 9.79 30.85
N GLY A 75 7.49 9.98 29.54
CA GLY A 75 7.38 8.92 28.54
C GLY A 75 6.18 9.12 27.60
N PRO A 76 5.98 8.22 26.62
CA PRO A 76 4.86 8.31 25.70
C PRO A 76 3.55 7.97 26.41
N PHE A 77 2.45 8.54 25.94
CA PHE A 77 1.12 8.14 26.37
C PHE A 77 0.79 6.73 25.91
N LEU A 78 -0.15 6.09 26.60
CA LEU A 78 -0.64 4.76 26.26
C LEU A 78 -2.10 4.85 25.87
N ASP A 79 -2.41 4.45 24.64
CA ASP A 79 -3.79 4.18 24.25
C ASP A 79 -4.18 2.82 24.84
N THR A 80 -5.31 2.76 25.53
CA THR A 80 -5.75 1.53 26.21
C THR A 80 -6.78 0.74 25.42
N ARG A 81 -7.23 1.27 24.26
CA ARG A 81 -8.26 0.63 23.43
C ARG A 81 -7.73 -0.56 22.64
N GLU A 82 -6.46 -0.54 22.23
CA GLU A 82 -5.85 -1.54 21.33
C GLU A 82 -4.62 -2.23 21.94
N GLY A 83 -4.68 -2.58 23.23
CA GLY A 83 -3.47 -2.91 23.97
C GLY A 83 -2.62 -1.66 24.16
N THR A 84 -1.58 -1.71 25.00
CA THR A 84 -0.82 -0.51 25.43
C THR A 84 0.05 0.08 24.31
N VAL A 85 -0.58 0.65 23.27
CA VAL A 85 0.07 1.30 22.13
C VAL A 85 0.60 2.65 22.57
N LYS A 86 1.89 2.89 22.34
CA LYS A 86 2.60 4.12 22.72
C LYS A 86 2.38 5.22 21.68
N TYR A 87 2.03 6.42 22.12
CA TYR A 87 1.93 7.60 21.25
C TYR A 87 2.39 8.89 21.95
N ILE A 88 2.78 9.91 21.17
CA ILE A 88 3.23 11.21 21.72
C ILE A 88 2.19 12.31 21.49
N TYR A 89 1.63 12.41 20.28
CA TYR A 89 0.73 13.49 19.91
C TYR A 89 -0.43 13.01 19.04
N ASP A 90 -1.63 13.45 19.40
CA ASP A 90 -2.84 13.26 18.61
C ASP A 90 -3.24 14.61 18.01
N LEU A 91 -3.46 14.62 16.69
CA LEU A 91 -4.02 15.80 16.03
C LEU A 91 -5.46 16.03 16.50
N PRO A 92 -5.87 17.29 16.76
CA PRO A 92 -7.28 17.62 16.93
C PRO A 92 -8.08 17.27 15.67
N THR A 93 -9.29 16.75 15.89
CA THR A 93 -10.26 16.40 14.84
C THR A 93 -11.49 17.31 14.94
N LEU A 94 -12.20 17.49 13.83
CA LEU A 94 -13.54 18.08 13.83
C LEU A 94 -14.51 17.23 14.64
N ASN A 95 -15.53 17.84 15.24
CA ASN A 95 -16.60 17.13 15.94
C ASN A 95 -17.63 16.61 14.93
N ASP A 96 -17.66 15.30 14.73
CA ASP A 96 -18.52 14.60 13.81
C ASP A 96 -19.94 14.40 14.37
N PRO A 97 -20.96 15.07 13.80
CA PRO A 97 -22.32 15.01 14.31
C PRO A 97 -22.98 13.62 14.20
N ASN A 98 -22.36 12.69 13.47
CA ASN A 98 -22.84 11.32 13.31
C ASN A 98 -22.18 10.34 14.30
N ARG A 99 -21.17 10.80 15.05
CA ARG A 99 -20.52 10.02 16.11
C ARG A 99 -20.98 10.51 17.48
N ALA A 100 -20.86 9.62 18.45
CA ALA A 100 -21.26 9.91 19.81
C ALA A 100 -20.12 10.57 20.57
N ASP A 101 -20.38 11.77 21.08
CA ASP A 101 -19.52 12.45 22.04
C ASP A 101 -19.29 11.59 23.29
N ILE A 102 -18.03 11.42 23.66
CA ILE A 102 -17.60 10.76 24.89
C ILE A 102 -16.67 11.65 25.72
N THR A 103 -16.61 11.36 27.02
CA THR A 103 -15.75 12.04 28.00
C THR A 103 -14.92 10.99 28.75
N ASN A 104 -14.03 11.43 29.64
CA ASN A 104 -13.24 10.56 30.54
C ASN A 104 -14.03 9.64 31.48
N THR A 105 -15.36 9.66 31.41
CA THR A 105 -16.22 8.69 32.08
C THR A 105 -16.54 7.46 31.23
N SER A 106 -16.23 7.51 29.93
CA SER A 106 -16.44 6.41 28.98
C SER A 106 -15.27 5.42 29.05
N PRO A 107 -15.54 4.10 29.00
CA PRO A 107 -14.48 3.09 28.90
C PRO A 107 -13.72 3.14 27.56
N SER A 108 -14.25 3.82 26.54
CA SER A 108 -13.62 3.99 25.23
C SER A 108 -12.84 5.30 25.10
N PHE A 109 -12.66 6.04 26.18
CA PHE A 109 -11.90 7.29 26.18
C PHE A 109 -10.38 7.01 26.23
N PRO A 110 -9.58 7.47 25.25
CA PRO A 110 -8.18 7.05 25.13
C PRO A 110 -7.23 7.76 26.10
N TYR A 111 -7.62 8.92 26.63
CA TYR A 111 -6.70 9.79 27.34
C TYR A 111 -6.67 9.49 28.84
N PRO A 112 -5.51 9.10 29.41
CA PRO A 112 -5.36 8.87 30.84
C PRO A 112 -5.33 10.18 31.64
N ALA A 113 -5.52 10.09 32.96
CA ALA A 113 -5.40 11.23 33.85
C ALA A 113 -3.99 11.85 33.75
N GLY A 114 -3.92 13.16 33.50
CA GLY A 114 -2.66 13.88 33.24
C GLY A 114 -2.42 14.23 31.78
N HIS A 115 -3.09 13.54 30.85
CA HIS A 115 -3.06 13.89 29.42
C HIS A 115 -3.71 15.28 29.18
N PRO A 116 -3.17 16.12 28.26
CA PRO A 116 -3.74 17.45 27.96
C PRO A 116 -5.22 17.42 27.56
N LEU A 117 -5.62 16.40 26.80
CA LEU A 117 -7.01 16.16 26.38
C LEU A 117 -7.86 15.36 27.39
N TYR A 118 -7.40 15.11 28.61
CA TYR A 118 -8.13 14.29 29.59
C TYR A 118 -9.54 14.82 29.92
N ASN A 119 -9.75 16.14 29.83
CA ASN A 119 -11.06 16.76 30.08
C ASN A 119 -11.79 17.15 28.78
N ALA A 120 -11.29 16.72 27.63
CA ALA A 120 -11.93 16.96 26.35
C ALA A 120 -13.25 16.18 26.23
N THR A 121 -14.16 16.71 25.42
CA THR A 121 -15.24 15.92 24.81
C THR A 121 -14.78 15.62 23.39
N ILE A 122 -14.79 14.35 23.01
CA ILE A 122 -14.27 13.87 21.72
C ILE A 122 -15.26 12.89 21.13
N ASP A 123 -15.12 12.59 19.84
CA ASP A 123 -15.88 11.53 19.22
C ASP A 123 -15.37 10.15 19.62
N ILE A 124 -16.30 9.20 19.70
CA ILE A 124 -15.92 7.80 19.88
C ILE A 124 -15.04 7.33 18.71
N GLY A 125 -13.79 6.97 19.03
CA GLY A 125 -12.80 6.51 18.04
C GLY A 125 -11.69 7.52 17.75
N ASP A 126 -11.79 8.75 18.23
CA ASP A 126 -10.74 9.78 18.02
C ASP A 126 -9.36 9.33 18.52
N PRO A 127 -8.27 9.76 17.86
CA PRO A 127 -8.21 10.69 16.72
C PRO A 127 -8.43 10.01 15.35
N PHE A 128 -8.97 8.79 15.33
CA PHE A 128 -9.15 8.03 14.10
C PHE A 128 -10.57 8.18 13.54
N GLY A 129 -10.63 8.60 12.29
CA GLY A 129 -11.86 8.64 11.52
C GLY A 129 -11.77 9.76 10.51
N GLY A 130 -11.73 9.42 9.23
CA GLY A 130 -11.94 10.40 8.17
C GLY A 130 -13.43 10.73 8.03
N ASN A 131 -14.30 9.72 8.16
CA ASN A 131 -15.76 9.75 7.95
C ASN A 131 -16.21 10.81 6.93
N ASN A 132 -15.72 10.68 5.68
CA ASN A 132 -16.01 11.62 4.58
C ASN A 132 -15.68 13.09 4.89
N GLY A 133 -14.64 13.32 5.69
CA GLY A 133 -14.18 14.64 6.12
C GLY A 133 -14.85 15.18 7.38
N LEU A 134 -15.89 14.52 7.93
CA LEU A 134 -16.59 15.01 9.13
C LEU A 134 -15.73 14.99 10.39
N ASN A 135 -14.82 14.03 10.49
CA ASN A 135 -13.90 13.89 11.62
C ASN A 135 -12.44 14.18 11.20
N GLN A 136 -12.24 14.99 10.15
CA GLN A 136 -10.91 15.28 9.63
C GLN A 136 -10.02 15.98 10.68
N ALA A 137 -8.74 15.62 10.69
CA ALA A 137 -7.75 16.26 11.52
C ALA A 137 -7.23 17.57 10.92
N PHE A 138 -6.77 18.47 11.79
CA PHE A 138 -6.20 19.76 11.40
C PHE A 138 -5.04 20.17 12.33
N PRO A 139 -4.12 21.05 11.87
CA PRO A 139 -3.02 21.52 12.71
C PRO A 139 -3.52 22.59 13.68
N GLU A 140 -2.96 22.64 14.89
CA GLU A 140 -3.20 23.73 15.84
C GLU A 140 -2.00 24.67 15.94
N ALA A 141 -2.24 25.93 16.28
CA ALA A 141 -1.18 26.90 16.47
C ALA A 141 -0.21 26.46 17.58
N ASN A 142 1.10 26.53 17.29
CA ASN A 142 2.19 26.03 18.16
C ASN A 142 2.23 24.52 18.34
N GLY A 143 1.37 23.74 17.66
CA GLY A 143 1.47 22.28 17.64
C GLY A 143 2.68 21.80 16.82
N PRO A 144 3.16 20.57 17.07
CA PRO A 144 4.34 20.02 16.42
C PRO A 144 4.15 19.76 14.92
N VAL A 145 2.93 19.66 14.42
CA VAL A 145 2.62 19.38 13.01
C VAL A 145 2.04 20.64 12.35
N GLN A 146 2.63 21.06 11.23
CA GLN A 146 2.18 22.18 10.42
C GLN A 146 2.27 21.83 8.92
N ILE A 147 1.66 22.64 8.05
CA ILE A 147 1.84 22.52 6.59
C ILE A 147 3.05 23.33 6.18
N PHE A 148 4.07 22.70 5.59
CA PHE A 148 5.21 23.41 5.01
C PHE A 148 4.87 23.98 3.63
N SER A 149 4.26 23.16 2.77
CA SER A 149 3.83 23.56 1.43
C SER A 149 2.53 22.84 1.05
N PRO A 150 1.44 23.55 0.72
CA PRO A 150 0.20 22.92 0.25
C PRO A 150 0.19 22.66 -1.26
N GLY A 151 -0.76 21.83 -1.71
CA GLY A 151 -1.21 21.79 -3.10
C GLY A 151 -0.53 20.74 -3.96
N TYR A 152 -0.25 19.58 -3.39
CA TYR A 152 0.21 18.39 -4.12
C TYR A 152 -0.98 17.44 -4.30
N ARG A 153 -1.12 16.77 -5.44
CA ARG A 153 -2.16 15.75 -5.59
C ARG A 153 -1.77 14.48 -4.83
N ASN A 154 -0.61 13.93 -5.13
CA ASN A 154 -0.08 12.72 -4.51
C ASN A 154 1.43 12.66 -4.74
N ALA A 155 2.19 13.51 -4.05
CA ALA A 155 3.64 13.47 -4.13
C ALA A 155 4.17 12.22 -3.42
N TYR A 156 4.94 11.40 -4.14
CA TYR A 156 5.47 10.15 -3.60
C TYR A 156 6.67 10.38 -2.68
N ASP A 157 7.54 11.34 -3.00
CA ASP A 157 8.78 11.55 -2.25
C ASP A 157 9.15 13.04 -2.07
N VAL A 158 10.08 13.29 -1.16
CA VAL A 158 10.69 14.60 -0.91
C VAL A 158 12.17 14.43 -0.59
N VAL A 159 13.01 15.28 -1.19
CA VAL A 159 14.46 15.30 -0.90
C VAL A 159 14.88 16.69 -0.46
N ILE A 160 15.71 16.72 0.58
CA ILE A 160 16.45 17.87 1.04
C ILE A 160 17.89 17.70 0.57
N THR A 161 18.35 18.57 -0.33
CA THR A 161 19.73 18.52 -0.81
C THR A 161 20.70 18.91 0.30
N SER A 162 21.97 18.55 0.10
CA SER A 162 23.11 18.85 0.96
C SER A 162 23.30 20.34 1.29
N ASP A 163 22.78 21.25 0.44
CA ASP A 163 22.77 22.69 0.66
C ASP A 163 21.41 23.26 1.12
N GLY A 164 20.47 22.38 1.47
CA GLY A 164 19.20 22.71 2.12
C GLY A 164 18.07 23.13 1.18
N ARG A 165 18.14 22.80 -0.11
CA ARG A 165 17.02 22.99 -1.07
C ARG A 165 16.09 21.79 -1.03
N ILE A 166 14.80 22.03 -1.29
CA ILE A 166 13.75 21.02 -1.18
C ILE A 166 13.12 20.79 -2.55
N PHE A 167 13.02 19.53 -2.95
CA PHE A 167 12.37 19.09 -4.19
C PHE A 167 11.34 17.99 -3.90
N ALA A 168 10.30 17.93 -4.73
CA ALA A 168 9.26 16.89 -4.66
C ALA A 168 8.68 16.61 -6.05
N GLY A 169 8.46 15.33 -6.38
CA GLY A 169 7.70 14.91 -7.55
C GLY A 169 6.23 14.72 -7.20
N ASP A 170 5.31 15.38 -7.92
CA ASP A 170 3.87 15.26 -7.72
C ASP A 170 3.21 14.49 -8.87
N ASN A 171 2.45 13.44 -8.54
CA ASN A 171 1.79 12.63 -9.55
C ASN A 171 0.66 13.41 -10.24
N GLY A 172 0.64 13.40 -11.58
CA GLY A 172 -0.41 14.02 -12.38
C GLY A 172 -1.78 13.33 -12.21
N PRO A 173 -2.89 14.01 -12.54
CA PRO A 173 -4.23 13.44 -12.45
C PRO A 173 -4.50 12.41 -13.55
N ASN A 174 -5.42 11.48 -13.27
CA ASN A 174 -5.88 10.49 -14.23
C ASN A 174 -7.00 11.09 -15.11
N VAL A 175 -7.06 10.72 -16.39
CA VAL A 175 -8.16 11.11 -17.28
C VAL A 175 -9.45 10.49 -16.73
N THR A 176 -10.58 11.22 -16.76
CA THR A 176 -11.94 10.79 -16.33
C THR A 176 -12.13 10.38 -14.85
N TRP A 177 -11.16 10.62 -13.98
CA TRP A 177 -11.20 10.21 -12.56
C TRP A 177 -11.66 11.28 -11.57
N GLY A 178 -11.93 12.49 -12.05
CA GLY A 178 -12.43 13.58 -11.21
C GLY A 178 -11.96 14.95 -11.66
N GLY A 179 -12.85 15.92 -11.51
CA GLY A 179 -12.71 17.28 -12.00
C GLY A 179 -12.11 18.29 -11.02
N GLN A 180 -11.98 19.52 -11.50
CA GLN A 180 -11.60 20.66 -10.66
C GLN A 180 -12.76 21.10 -9.74
N PRO A 181 -12.49 21.77 -8.60
CA PRO A 181 -13.54 22.26 -7.71
C PRO A 181 -14.57 23.17 -8.39
N VAL A 182 -15.83 23.04 -7.96
CA VAL A 182 -16.93 23.85 -8.50
C VAL A 182 -16.77 25.32 -8.09
N ILE A 183 -16.86 26.22 -9.07
CA ILE A 183 -16.69 27.66 -8.85
C ILE A 183 -18.04 28.35 -8.58
N TYR A 184 -18.07 29.18 -7.54
CA TYR A 184 -19.17 30.07 -7.17
C TYR A 184 -18.75 31.54 -7.22
N THR A 185 -19.68 32.41 -7.59
CA THR A 185 -19.49 33.86 -7.50
C THR A 185 -19.69 34.36 -6.07
N ASN A 186 -19.20 35.57 -5.77
CA ASN A 186 -19.37 36.21 -4.46
C ASN A 186 -20.83 36.27 -3.96
N ASP A 187 -21.80 36.31 -4.89
CA ASP A 187 -23.23 36.37 -4.57
C ASP A 187 -23.84 34.96 -4.33
N GLY A 188 -23.02 33.91 -4.29
CA GLY A 188 -23.44 32.53 -4.01
C GLY A 188 -24.02 31.77 -5.20
N ASN A 189 -23.79 32.23 -6.43
CA ASN A 189 -24.28 31.55 -7.63
C ASN A 189 -23.21 30.65 -8.24
N ARG A 190 -23.52 29.37 -8.47
CA ARG A 190 -22.67 28.43 -9.21
C ARG A 190 -22.44 28.93 -10.64
N LYS A 191 -21.20 28.91 -11.13
CA LYS A 191 -20.93 29.15 -12.55
C LYS A 191 -21.42 27.95 -13.37
N ILE A 192 -22.21 28.17 -14.42
CA ILE A 192 -22.99 27.09 -15.05
C ILE A 192 -22.11 26.11 -15.82
N ASP A 193 -21.10 26.62 -16.53
CA ASP A 193 -20.19 25.81 -17.35
C ASP A 193 -18.82 25.73 -16.67
N GLN A 194 -18.55 24.61 -15.99
CA GLN A 194 -17.28 24.41 -15.30
C GLN A 194 -16.12 24.22 -16.28
N ASN A 195 -16.38 23.74 -17.51
CA ASN A 195 -15.33 23.51 -18.51
C ASN A 195 -14.72 24.81 -19.08
N SER A 196 -15.46 25.92 -19.02
CA SER A 196 -14.97 27.24 -19.47
C SER A 196 -14.88 28.30 -18.37
N ALA A 197 -15.32 27.98 -17.15
CA ALA A 197 -15.29 28.91 -16.03
C ALA A 197 -13.86 29.11 -15.51
N ASN A 198 -13.41 30.36 -15.51
CA ASN A 198 -12.18 30.74 -14.83
C ASN A 198 -12.47 31.14 -13.37
N TYR A 199 -11.72 30.56 -12.44
CA TYR A 199 -11.70 30.98 -11.04
C TYR A 199 -10.96 32.31 -10.90
N ASN A 200 -11.62 33.34 -10.34
CA ASN A 200 -11.02 34.64 -10.10
C ASN A 200 -11.33 35.14 -8.67
N PRO A 201 -10.44 34.90 -7.69
CA PRO A 201 -10.67 35.33 -6.32
C PRO A 201 -10.68 36.86 -6.17
N ALA A 202 -10.07 37.61 -7.09
CA ALA A 202 -10.08 39.07 -7.03
C ALA A 202 -11.49 39.67 -7.29
N THR A 203 -12.39 38.91 -7.94
CA THR A 203 -13.81 39.27 -8.08
C THR A 203 -14.70 38.68 -7.00
N GLY A 204 -14.10 38.02 -6.00
CA GLY A 204 -14.80 37.36 -4.90
C GLY A 204 -15.33 35.96 -5.24
N ASP A 205 -14.84 35.34 -6.32
CA ASP A 205 -15.15 33.93 -6.57
C ASP A 205 -14.58 33.05 -5.46
N TYR A 206 -15.28 31.96 -5.14
CA TYR A 206 -14.82 30.92 -4.23
C TYR A 206 -15.10 29.54 -4.83
N ILE A 207 -14.48 28.51 -4.25
CA ILE A 207 -14.66 27.11 -4.66
C ILE A 207 -15.24 26.29 -3.51
N THR A 208 -15.94 25.21 -3.84
CA THR A 208 -16.61 24.32 -2.88
C THR A 208 -16.19 22.87 -3.05
N ASN A 209 -16.47 22.05 -2.04
CA ASN A 209 -16.36 20.59 -2.06
C ASN A 209 -17.57 19.94 -2.77
N ASP A 210 -18.16 20.61 -3.76
CA ASP A 210 -19.22 19.98 -4.56
C ASP A 210 -18.60 18.94 -5.52
N PHE A 211 -19.26 17.79 -5.63
CA PHE A 211 -18.91 16.71 -6.56
C PHE A 211 -18.83 17.22 -8.01
N ASN A 212 -17.76 16.87 -8.73
CA ASN A 212 -17.55 17.32 -10.09
C ASN A 212 -16.66 16.39 -10.92
N GLU A 213 -17.12 16.05 -12.12
CA GLU A 213 -16.39 15.25 -13.12
C GLU A 213 -15.90 16.10 -14.31
N ASP A 214 -16.32 17.38 -14.39
CA ASP A 214 -15.90 18.30 -15.46
C ASP A 214 -14.41 18.70 -15.32
N ASN A 215 -13.71 18.94 -16.44
CA ASN A 215 -12.26 19.18 -16.51
C ASN A 215 -11.39 18.06 -15.94
N SER A 216 -11.75 16.79 -16.21
CA SER A 216 -10.97 15.63 -15.77
C SER A 216 -9.87 15.21 -16.76
N ASP A 217 -9.26 16.17 -17.47
CA ASP A 217 -8.09 15.97 -18.31
C ASP A 217 -6.82 15.65 -17.49
N SER A 218 -5.92 14.85 -18.06
CA SER A 218 -4.64 14.46 -17.45
C SER A 218 -3.47 15.37 -17.84
N HIS A 219 -2.41 15.33 -17.03
CA HIS A 219 -1.08 15.78 -17.39
C HIS A 219 -0.04 14.85 -16.73
N GLY A 220 1.21 14.89 -17.19
CA GLY A 220 2.30 14.15 -16.55
C GLY A 220 2.68 14.69 -15.15
N ASP A 221 3.60 14.00 -14.50
CA ASP A 221 4.09 14.27 -13.16
C ASP A 221 5.03 15.47 -13.12
N ALA A 222 4.79 16.38 -12.18
CA ALA A 222 5.54 17.61 -12.06
C ALA A 222 6.67 17.47 -11.03
N LEU A 223 7.91 17.77 -11.42
CA LEU A 223 9.02 17.96 -10.47
C LEU A 223 9.03 19.41 -9.99
N HIS A 224 8.84 19.62 -8.68
CA HIS A 224 8.79 20.93 -8.06
C HIS A 224 10.12 21.28 -7.37
N TYR A 225 10.57 22.52 -7.54
CA TYR A 225 11.45 23.19 -6.58
C TYR A 225 10.59 23.87 -5.51
N VAL A 226 10.56 23.31 -4.31
CA VAL A 226 9.65 23.72 -3.23
C VAL A 226 10.15 24.98 -2.53
N GLY A 227 11.47 25.08 -2.33
CA GLY A 227 12.11 26.16 -1.57
C GLY A 227 13.34 25.65 -0.81
N THR A 228 13.61 26.22 0.36
CA THR A 228 14.73 25.83 1.22
C THR A 228 14.28 25.48 2.63
N ILE A 229 15.15 24.78 3.35
CA ILE A 229 14.99 24.51 4.78
C ILE A 229 15.06 25.76 5.65
N GLU A 230 15.12 26.98 5.12
CA GLU A 230 15.00 28.23 5.88
C GLU A 230 13.69 28.99 5.58
N ASP A 231 12.91 28.54 4.60
CA ASP A 231 11.67 29.21 4.21
C ASP A 231 10.56 29.05 5.26
N ALA A 232 9.72 30.09 5.37
CA ALA A 232 8.54 30.04 6.21
C ALA A 232 7.50 29.06 5.63
N ASN A 233 6.78 28.40 6.53
CA ASN A 233 5.68 27.50 6.22
C ASN A 233 4.59 28.22 5.37
N GLY A 234 4.02 27.52 4.40
CA GLY A 234 2.92 27.97 3.55
C GLY A 234 3.29 28.98 2.45
N THR A 235 4.58 29.20 2.21
CA THR A 235 5.07 30.15 1.20
C THR A 235 4.85 29.65 -0.24
N TYR A 236 5.09 28.35 -0.49
CA TYR A 236 4.94 27.73 -1.81
C TYR A 236 3.67 26.88 -1.91
N TYR A 237 2.85 27.13 -2.95
CA TYR A 237 1.67 26.33 -3.31
C TYR A 237 1.95 25.58 -4.62
N ALA A 238 1.86 24.25 -4.59
CA ALA A 238 2.26 23.40 -5.72
C ALA A 238 1.24 23.33 -6.87
N GLY A 239 -0.03 23.69 -6.64
CA GLY A 239 -1.00 23.89 -7.71
C GLY A 239 -2.27 23.04 -7.65
N HIS A 240 -2.32 22.00 -6.81
CA HIS A 240 -3.52 21.18 -6.62
C HIS A 240 -4.51 21.83 -5.65
N PRO A 241 -5.76 22.11 -6.06
CA PRO A 241 -6.72 22.81 -5.22
C PRO A 241 -7.19 22.00 -4.01
N VAL A 242 -7.36 22.68 -2.87
CA VAL A 242 -8.05 22.14 -1.69
C VAL A 242 -9.12 23.12 -1.21
N PRO A 243 -10.41 22.90 -1.53
CA PRO A 243 -11.48 23.84 -1.21
C PRO A 243 -11.55 24.17 0.28
N THR A 244 -11.43 23.16 1.15
CA THR A 244 -11.48 23.29 2.61
C THR A 244 -10.43 24.27 3.14
N ARG A 245 -9.23 24.33 2.56
CA ARG A 245 -8.18 25.29 2.94
C ARG A 245 -8.30 26.63 2.21
N ALA A 246 -8.81 26.63 0.98
CA ALA A 246 -8.99 27.85 0.22
C ALA A 246 -10.04 28.76 0.86
N PHE A 247 -11.16 28.18 1.29
CA PHE A 247 -12.30 28.88 1.87
C PHE A 247 -13.02 28.05 2.96
N PRO A 248 -12.45 27.88 4.16
CA PRO A 248 -13.01 27.01 5.20
C PRO A 248 -14.49 27.29 5.52
N SER A 249 -14.88 28.57 5.58
CA SER A 249 -16.25 29.01 5.89
C SER A 249 -17.26 28.90 4.74
N ARG A 250 -16.84 28.47 3.55
CA ARG A 250 -17.67 28.46 2.34
C ARG A 250 -17.57 27.19 1.51
N ALA A 251 -16.53 26.39 1.72
CA ALA A 251 -16.29 25.19 0.94
C ALA A 251 -17.33 24.09 1.21
N GLY A 252 -17.87 24.05 2.44
CA GLY A 252 -18.72 22.98 2.95
C GLY A 252 -17.92 21.71 3.26
N VAL A 253 -18.31 20.97 4.30
CA VAL A 253 -17.83 19.60 4.56
C VAL A 253 -18.96 18.66 4.15
N LYS A 254 -18.79 17.99 3.01
CA LYS A 254 -19.86 17.24 2.34
C LYS A 254 -19.64 15.74 2.41
N VAL A 255 -20.72 15.02 2.68
CA VAL A 255 -20.76 13.56 2.68
C VAL A 255 -21.50 13.09 1.45
N TYR A 256 -20.81 12.32 0.61
CA TYR A 256 -21.38 11.70 -0.57
C TYR A 256 -21.51 10.19 -0.37
N THR A 257 -22.59 9.62 -0.91
CA THR A 257 -22.78 8.17 -0.96
C THR A 257 -23.26 7.75 -2.33
N SER A 258 -22.78 6.60 -2.81
CA SER A 258 -23.27 5.98 -4.04
C SER A 258 -24.50 5.12 -3.74
N ILE A 259 -25.63 5.46 -4.35
CA ILE A 259 -26.86 4.68 -4.31
C ILE A 259 -27.20 4.32 -5.76
N ASP A 260 -27.23 3.01 -6.06
CA ASP A 260 -27.46 2.48 -7.41
C ASP A 260 -26.52 3.07 -8.47
N GLY A 261 -25.25 3.30 -8.12
CA GLY A 261 -24.23 3.87 -9.00
C GLY A 261 -24.31 5.40 -9.18
N VAL A 262 -25.21 6.08 -8.45
CA VAL A 262 -25.35 7.54 -8.49
C VAL A 262 -24.87 8.15 -7.17
N TRP A 263 -23.94 9.10 -7.25
CA TRP A 263 -23.44 9.85 -6.11
C TRP A 263 -24.42 10.94 -5.68
N ASN A 264 -24.86 10.88 -4.42
CA ASN A 264 -25.76 11.85 -3.82
C ASN A 264 -25.10 12.50 -2.60
N ALA A 265 -25.28 13.82 -2.44
CA ALA A 265 -24.88 14.51 -1.23
C ALA A 265 -25.90 14.19 -0.11
N GLU A 266 -25.47 13.47 0.91
CA GLU A 266 -26.31 13.14 2.07
C GLU A 266 -26.28 14.24 3.14
N ALA A 267 -25.12 14.89 3.28
CA ALA A 267 -24.93 15.95 4.26
C ALA A 267 -23.97 17.02 3.77
N ASP A 268 -24.15 18.23 4.31
CA ASP A 268 -23.34 19.43 4.01
C ASP A 268 -23.29 20.28 5.28
N TYR A 269 -22.11 20.39 5.88
CA TYR A 269 -21.89 21.11 7.14
C TYR A 269 -20.96 22.31 6.93
N ASP A 270 -21.18 23.37 7.71
CA ASP A 270 -20.20 24.45 7.83
C ASP A 270 -19.01 23.98 8.68
N PHE A 271 -17.79 24.22 8.21
CA PHE A 271 -16.57 23.84 8.94
C PHE A 271 -16.54 24.45 10.34
N GLY A 272 -17.03 25.69 10.51
CA GLY A 272 -17.10 26.37 11.79
C GLY A 272 -18.07 25.76 12.79
N ASP A 273 -19.16 25.16 12.30
CA ASP A 273 -20.10 24.42 13.16
C ASP A 273 -19.48 23.15 13.73
N LEU A 274 -18.64 22.46 12.93
CA LEU A 274 -17.92 21.25 13.34
C LEU A 274 -16.75 21.52 14.30
N LEU A 275 -16.35 22.78 14.49
CA LEU A 275 -15.34 23.16 15.49
C LEU A 275 -15.92 23.33 16.90
N GLN A 276 -17.25 23.36 17.05
CA GLN A 276 -17.88 23.61 18.34
C GLN A 276 -17.58 22.47 19.33
N GLY A 277 -16.95 22.84 20.45
CA GLY A 277 -16.59 21.90 21.51
C GLY A 277 -15.24 21.21 21.34
N VAL A 278 -14.58 21.39 20.18
CA VAL A 278 -13.25 20.80 19.92
C VAL A 278 -12.17 21.49 20.74
N THR A 279 -11.27 20.68 21.31
CA THR A 279 -10.13 21.13 22.13
C THR A 279 -8.83 20.48 21.66
N GLY A 280 -7.73 21.24 21.64
CA GLY A 280 -6.39 20.77 21.30
C GLY A 280 -5.44 20.78 22.50
N TYR A 281 -4.17 20.42 22.26
CA TYR A 281 -3.12 20.41 23.28
C TYR A 281 -2.70 21.84 23.65
N PHE A 282 -2.67 22.73 22.67
CA PHE A 282 -2.17 24.09 22.77
C PHE A 282 -3.27 25.15 22.64
N ASN A 283 -4.45 24.75 22.14
CA ASN A 283 -5.63 25.61 22.06
C ASN A 283 -6.86 24.98 22.74
N PRO A 284 -7.41 25.60 23.80
CA PRO A 284 -8.55 25.05 24.52
C PRO A 284 -9.90 25.18 23.79
N ALA A 285 -9.97 25.91 22.68
CA ALA A 285 -11.16 25.98 21.84
C ALA A 285 -10.82 26.53 20.44
N PHE A 286 -11.42 25.96 19.40
CA PHE A 286 -11.27 26.44 18.03
C PHE A 286 -12.48 27.20 17.53
N ASN A 287 -12.26 28.12 16.60
CA ASN A 287 -13.30 28.82 15.87
C ASN A 287 -12.84 29.08 14.43
N ILE A 288 -13.78 29.47 13.56
CA ILE A 288 -13.48 29.69 12.14
C ILE A 288 -12.40 30.76 11.90
N GLY A 289 -12.18 31.68 12.84
CA GLY A 289 -11.13 32.69 12.76
C GLY A 289 -9.71 32.13 12.88
N ASP A 290 -9.55 30.90 13.36
CA ASP A 290 -8.27 30.18 13.41
C ASP A 290 -7.87 29.62 12.02
N PHE A 291 -8.81 29.61 11.07
CA PHE A 291 -8.67 29.05 9.72
C PHE A 291 -8.95 30.13 8.66
N PRO A 292 -8.01 31.06 8.40
CA PRO A 292 -8.22 32.12 7.42
C PRO A 292 -8.23 31.59 5.97
N ASP A 293 -9.01 32.24 5.10
CA ASP A 293 -9.04 31.95 3.66
C ASP A 293 -7.62 32.09 3.03
N ASP A 294 -7.24 31.11 2.20
CA ASP A 294 -6.08 31.19 1.30
C ASP A 294 -6.52 30.96 -0.16
N PRO A 295 -6.98 32.02 -0.87
CA PRO A 295 -7.54 31.88 -2.21
C PRO A 295 -6.55 31.35 -3.26
N ARG A 296 -5.24 31.30 -2.98
CA ARG A 296 -4.26 30.68 -3.88
C ARG A 296 -4.60 29.21 -4.11
N GLN A 297 -5.03 28.53 -3.04
CA GLN A 297 -5.37 27.10 -3.02
C GLN A 297 -6.70 26.77 -3.72
N GLY A 298 -7.36 27.76 -4.34
CA GLY A 298 -8.47 27.52 -5.25
C GLY A 298 -8.10 27.51 -6.73
N THR A 299 -6.85 27.80 -7.07
CA THR A 299 -6.39 27.84 -8.46
C THR A 299 -5.73 26.51 -8.84
N TYR A 300 -6.22 25.85 -9.88
CA TYR A 300 -5.55 24.68 -10.45
C TYR A 300 -4.35 25.12 -11.29
N LEU A 301 -3.14 24.77 -10.85
CA LEU A 301 -1.86 25.07 -11.52
C LEU A 301 -1.00 23.84 -11.75
N SER A 302 -1.45 22.65 -11.33
CA SER A 302 -0.72 21.40 -11.49
C SER A 302 -0.38 21.19 -12.98
N GLY A 303 0.89 20.87 -13.26
CA GLY A 303 1.41 20.71 -14.62
C GLY A 303 1.65 22.00 -15.42
N LEU A 304 1.28 23.19 -14.93
CA LEU A 304 1.47 24.46 -15.65
C LEU A 304 2.89 25.02 -15.53
N LYS A 305 3.87 24.32 -16.10
CA LYS A 305 5.31 24.61 -16.00
C LYS A 305 5.73 26.06 -16.20
N ASN A 306 5.04 26.79 -17.08
CA ASN A 306 5.40 28.17 -17.45
C ASN A 306 4.66 29.25 -16.63
N ASP A 307 3.80 28.87 -15.69
CA ASP A 307 3.10 29.84 -14.84
C ASP A 307 4.03 30.32 -13.71
N SER A 308 4.22 31.63 -13.58
CA SER A 308 5.15 32.24 -12.63
C SER A 308 4.80 32.02 -11.15
N ARG A 309 3.64 31.44 -10.84
CA ARG A 309 3.19 31.15 -9.47
C ARG A 309 3.64 29.77 -8.99
N VAL A 310 4.09 28.90 -9.88
CA VAL A 310 4.61 27.56 -9.57
C VAL A 310 6.06 27.44 -10.02
N ASN A 311 6.84 26.61 -9.32
CA ASN A 311 8.25 26.37 -9.59
C ASN A 311 8.45 24.96 -10.13
N ILE A 312 7.74 24.61 -11.19
CA ILE A 312 7.84 23.29 -11.83
C ILE A 312 9.08 23.28 -12.74
N LEU A 313 10.02 22.38 -12.45
CA LEU A 313 11.25 22.20 -13.21
C LEU A 313 11.05 21.32 -14.43
N ASP A 314 10.23 20.29 -14.30
CA ASP A 314 9.85 19.42 -15.41
C ASP A 314 8.48 18.78 -15.24
N VAL A 315 7.91 18.33 -16.36
CA VAL A 315 6.70 17.50 -16.38
C VAL A 315 7.05 16.21 -17.14
N VAL A 316 7.08 15.09 -16.44
CA VAL A 316 7.41 13.76 -16.97
C VAL A 316 6.12 13.01 -17.20
N LYS A 317 6.00 12.34 -18.33
CA LYS A 317 4.75 11.64 -18.67
C LYS A 317 4.42 10.49 -17.70
N TYR A 318 5.44 9.73 -17.33
CA TYR A 318 5.33 8.56 -16.46
C TYR A 318 5.27 8.97 -15.00
N SER A 319 4.62 8.14 -14.18
CA SER A 319 4.57 8.34 -12.74
C SER A 319 5.99 8.38 -12.17
N THR A 320 6.35 9.47 -11.47
CA THR A 320 7.62 9.65 -10.77
C THR A 320 7.41 9.36 -9.29
N ASN A 321 8.22 8.45 -8.75
CA ASN A 321 8.14 8.01 -7.38
C ASN A 321 9.34 8.53 -6.57
N GLY A 322 10.34 7.68 -6.30
CA GLY A 322 11.51 8.04 -5.50
C GLY A 322 12.38 9.13 -6.12
N LEU A 323 13.10 9.84 -5.24
CA LEU A 323 13.84 11.05 -5.55
C LEU A 323 15.10 11.13 -4.68
N CYS A 324 16.26 11.36 -5.27
CA CYS A 324 17.49 11.58 -4.50
C CYS A 324 18.43 12.64 -5.11
N GLU A 325 19.37 13.13 -4.30
CA GLU A 325 20.50 13.95 -4.76
C GLU A 325 21.73 13.07 -5.01
N TYR A 326 22.44 13.29 -6.12
CA TYR A 326 23.74 12.66 -6.34
C TYR A 326 24.85 13.48 -5.66
N THR A 327 25.46 12.96 -4.59
CA THR A 327 26.42 13.73 -3.76
C THR A 327 27.89 13.38 -3.99
N ALA A 328 28.20 12.29 -4.69
CA ALA A 328 29.58 11.84 -4.89
C ALA A 328 30.38 12.71 -5.86
N SER A 329 31.71 12.67 -5.71
CA SER A 329 32.68 13.44 -6.49
C SER A 329 33.13 12.76 -7.79
N ASN A 330 32.56 11.60 -8.12
CA ASN A 330 32.78 10.90 -9.39
C ASN A 330 32.56 11.83 -10.60
N PHE A 331 33.14 11.47 -11.75
CA PHE A 331 33.09 12.28 -12.98
C PHE A 331 33.64 13.71 -12.80
N GLY A 332 34.59 13.88 -11.87
CA GLY A 332 35.15 15.19 -11.52
C GLY A 332 34.14 16.15 -10.88
N GLY A 333 33.10 15.62 -10.25
CA GLY A 333 32.03 16.38 -9.59
C GLY A 333 30.95 16.90 -10.56
N THR A 334 30.93 16.44 -11.81
CA THR A 334 29.99 16.94 -12.84
C THR A 334 28.52 16.60 -12.51
N MET A 335 28.29 15.49 -11.80
CA MET A 335 26.96 15.06 -11.33
C MET A 335 26.62 15.54 -9.91
N GLN A 336 27.58 16.16 -9.21
CA GLN A 336 27.40 16.49 -7.80
C GLN A 336 26.32 17.58 -7.64
N GLY A 337 25.26 17.27 -6.90
CA GLY A 337 24.09 18.12 -6.69
C GLY A 337 22.99 17.97 -7.74
N ASP A 338 23.13 17.03 -8.68
CA ASP A 338 22.05 16.69 -9.62
C ASP A 338 20.94 15.93 -8.89
N ILE A 339 19.70 16.13 -9.36
CA ILE A 339 18.52 15.43 -8.84
C ILE A 339 18.22 14.24 -9.73
N LEU A 340 17.95 13.09 -9.10
CA LEU A 340 17.54 11.86 -9.77
C LEU A 340 16.11 11.51 -9.36
N THR A 341 15.27 11.07 -10.31
CA THR A 341 13.92 10.54 -10.01
C THR A 341 13.70 9.18 -10.66
N ALA A 342 13.01 8.29 -9.95
CA ALA A 342 12.55 7.01 -10.48
C ALA A 342 11.21 7.18 -11.19
N SER A 343 11.11 6.72 -12.45
CA SER A 343 9.90 6.79 -13.27
C SER A 343 9.37 5.42 -13.67
N TYR A 344 8.07 5.23 -13.44
CA TYR A 344 7.26 4.08 -13.75
C TYR A 344 6.97 3.97 -15.26
N ALA A 345 8.01 3.75 -16.04
CA ALA A 345 7.93 3.48 -17.48
C ALA A 345 8.08 1.98 -17.77
N SER A 346 7.66 1.55 -18.96
CA SER A 346 7.82 0.18 -19.48
C SER A 346 9.27 -0.32 -19.34
N LYS A 347 10.24 0.53 -19.62
CA LYS A 347 11.68 0.23 -19.56
C LYS A 347 12.34 0.52 -18.21
N GLY A 348 11.59 1.06 -17.24
CA GLY A 348 12.07 1.57 -15.95
C GLY A 348 13.14 2.65 -16.07
N TYR A 349 12.78 3.92 -15.86
CA TYR A 349 13.73 5.01 -16.06
C TYR A 349 14.19 5.65 -14.75
N ILE A 350 15.47 6.01 -14.68
CA ILE A 350 15.94 7.06 -13.79
C ILE A 350 16.10 8.33 -14.63
N ASN A 351 15.40 9.40 -14.27
CA ASN A 351 15.61 10.72 -14.85
C ASN A 351 16.74 11.43 -14.10
N ARG A 352 17.48 12.27 -14.80
CA ARG A 352 18.53 13.13 -14.24
C ARG A 352 18.27 14.58 -14.58
N TYR A 353 18.36 15.43 -13.56
CA TYR A 353 18.16 16.88 -13.66
C TYR A 353 19.41 17.61 -13.18
N GLN A 354 20.10 18.25 -14.12
CA GLN A 354 21.23 19.09 -13.81
C GLN A 354 20.74 20.50 -13.47
N LEU A 355 20.98 20.93 -12.24
CA LEU A 355 20.50 22.22 -11.77
C LEU A 355 21.31 23.37 -12.38
N ASP A 356 20.71 24.54 -12.47
CA ASP A 356 21.42 25.76 -12.86
C ASP A 356 22.29 26.30 -11.71
N ALA A 357 23.10 27.33 -11.99
CA ALA A 357 24.02 27.89 -10.99
C ALA A 357 23.32 28.49 -9.75
N ASN A 358 22.02 28.79 -9.82
CA ASN A 358 21.25 29.27 -8.68
C ASN A 358 20.57 28.12 -7.92
N GLY A 359 20.53 26.92 -8.50
CA GLY A 359 19.92 25.75 -7.91
C GLY A 359 18.39 25.75 -7.92
N THR A 360 17.76 26.70 -8.63
CA THR A 360 16.30 26.91 -8.67
C THR A 360 15.69 26.60 -10.04
N GLY A 361 16.52 26.27 -11.02
CA GLY A 361 16.15 25.94 -12.39
C GLY A 361 17.03 24.81 -12.93
N LEU A 362 16.82 24.44 -14.20
CA LEU A 362 17.58 23.39 -14.87
C LEU A 362 18.55 23.99 -15.91
N SER A 363 19.78 23.50 -15.91
CA SER A 363 20.75 23.75 -16.99
C SER A 363 20.63 22.69 -18.09
N SER A 364 20.33 21.44 -17.72
CA SER A 364 20.01 20.34 -18.63
C SER A 364 19.14 19.28 -17.94
N LYS A 365 18.53 18.39 -18.72
CA LYS A 365 17.79 17.23 -18.22
C LYS A 365 17.95 16.03 -19.15
N ASN A 366 17.88 14.83 -18.60
CA ASN A 366 17.86 13.56 -19.32
C ASN A 366 16.80 12.65 -18.66
N ASN A 367 15.67 12.42 -19.34
CA ASN A 367 14.54 11.66 -18.79
C ASN A 367 14.60 10.15 -19.09
N ASN A 368 15.76 9.67 -19.51
CA ASN A 368 16.11 8.27 -19.72
C ASN A 368 17.59 8.04 -19.38
N PHE A 369 18.07 8.71 -18.33
CA PHE A 369 19.48 8.68 -17.94
C PHE A 369 19.96 7.27 -17.61
N LEU A 370 19.13 6.49 -16.92
CA LEU A 370 19.30 5.05 -16.79
C LEU A 370 18.01 4.37 -17.24
N GLY A 371 18.09 3.19 -17.86
CA GLY A 371 16.97 2.48 -18.46
C GLY A 371 17.29 1.02 -18.81
N GLY A 372 16.26 0.22 -19.05
CA GLY A 372 16.39 -1.18 -19.48
C GLY A 372 16.78 -2.15 -18.37
N PHE A 373 16.34 -1.87 -17.13
CA PHE A 373 16.66 -2.69 -15.94
C PHE A 373 15.42 -3.26 -15.23
N GLY A 374 14.29 -3.28 -15.95
CA GLY A 374 13.00 -3.78 -15.48
C GLY A 374 11.96 -2.68 -15.34
N SER A 375 10.69 -3.03 -15.57
CA SER A 375 9.58 -2.09 -15.43
C SER A 375 9.36 -1.74 -13.95
N GLN A 376 8.94 -0.50 -13.67
CA GLN A 376 8.42 -0.06 -12.35
C GLN A 376 9.46 0.20 -11.23
N PRO A 377 10.45 1.09 -11.43
CA PRO A 377 11.29 1.56 -10.33
C PRO A 377 10.44 2.38 -9.36
N LEU A 378 10.43 1.99 -8.08
CA LEU A 378 9.73 2.72 -7.03
C LEU A 378 10.62 3.75 -6.35
N ASP A 379 11.89 3.40 -6.16
CA ASP A 379 12.81 4.24 -5.40
C ASP A 379 14.21 4.29 -6.03
N VAL A 380 14.91 5.38 -5.79
CA VAL A 380 16.29 5.62 -6.24
C VAL A 380 17.09 6.26 -5.13
N ILE A 381 18.30 5.74 -4.89
CA ILE A 381 19.27 6.33 -3.96
C ILE A 381 20.66 6.39 -4.60
N ALA A 382 21.45 7.41 -4.26
CA ALA A 382 22.84 7.53 -4.68
C ALA A 382 23.77 7.58 -3.47
N GLN A 383 24.89 6.84 -3.53
CA GLN A 383 25.89 6.77 -2.47
C GLN A 383 26.89 7.93 -2.58
N GLY A 384 27.16 8.63 -1.48
CA GLY A 384 28.16 9.70 -1.40
C GLY A 384 29.60 9.21 -1.29
N ASP A 385 30.56 10.14 -1.25
CA ASP A 385 32.00 9.84 -1.20
C ASP A 385 32.41 8.99 0.02
N SER A 386 31.70 9.16 1.15
CA SER A 386 31.98 8.47 2.42
C SER A 386 31.21 7.19 2.63
N ASP A 387 30.26 6.88 1.74
CA ASP A 387 29.34 5.76 1.91
C ASP A 387 29.97 4.46 1.39
N ILE A 388 29.29 3.34 1.65
CA ILE A 388 29.74 2.05 1.13
C ILE A 388 29.33 2.00 -0.35
N PHE A 389 30.29 1.67 -1.21
CA PHE A 389 30.18 1.77 -2.69
C PHE A 389 29.98 3.22 -3.20
N PRO A 390 30.96 4.11 -2.98
CA PRO A 390 30.85 5.53 -3.34
C PRO A 390 30.48 5.76 -4.81
N GLY A 391 29.54 6.68 -5.03
CA GLY A 391 29.12 7.11 -6.36
C GLY A 391 28.19 6.16 -7.11
N THR A 392 27.81 5.03 -6.50
CA THR A 392 26.83 4.11 -7.08
C THR A 392 25.41 4.65 -6.97
N ILE A 393 24.55 4.33 -7.93
CA ILE A 393 23.11 4.64 -7.93
C ILE A 393 22.35 3.32 -7.83
N TRP A 394 21.36 3.24 -6.95
CA TRP A 394 20.61 2.02 -6.67
C TRP A 394 19.14 2.29 -6.98
N ALA A 395 18.53 1.43 -7.80
CA ALA A 395 17.12 1.49 -8.12
C ALA A 395 16.41 0.24 -7.59
N ALA A 396 15.31 0.42 -6.86
CA ALA A 396 14.45 -0.66 -6.39
C ALA A 396 13.26 -0.84 -7.33
N THR A 397 13.12 -2.01 -7.94
CA THR A 397 12.15 -2.25 -9.03
C THR A 397 11.10 -3.28 -8.61
N PHE A 398 9.83 -2.84 -8.54
CA PHE A 398 8.74 -3.58 -7.89
C PHE A 398 8.15 -4.72 -8.74
N GLY A 399 8.34 -4.72 -10.07
CA GLY A 399 7.93 -5.85 -10.92
C GLY A 399 8.98 -6.96 -11.06
N ALA A 400 10.25 -6.58 -11.13
CA ALA A 400 11.37 -7.49 -11.38
C ALA A 400 11.89 -8.21 -10.12
N ASN A 401 11.37 -7.87 -8.93
CA ASN A 401 11.85 -8.36 -7.63
C ASN A 401 13.37 -8.18 -7.44
N ASN A 402 13.93 -7.07 -7.93
CA ASN A 402 15.37 -6.83 -7.92
C ASN A 402 15.74 -5.43 -7.38
N ILE A 403 17.03 -5.29 -7.07
CA ILE A 403 17.69 -4.00 -6.83
C ILE A 403 18.80 -3.91 -7.87
N THR A 404 18.74 -2.91 -8.73
CA THR A 404 19.76 -2.66 -9.74
C THR A 404 20.76 -1.64 -9.21
N VAL A 405 22.05 -1.98 -9.24
CA VAL A 405 23.14 -1.11 -8.79
C VAL A 405 23.96 -0.68 -10.00
N PHE A 406 24.01 0.63 -10.23
CA PHE A 406 24.78 1.26 -11.29
C PHE A 406 26.10 1.76 -10.74
N GLU A 407 27.21 1.24 -11.27
CA GLU A 407 28.55 1.64 -10.88
C GLU A 407 29.10 2.74 -11.80
N PRO A 408 29.72 3.80 -11.25
CA PRO A 408 30.25 4.88 -12.06
C PRO A 408 31.47 4.42 -12.88
N SER A 409 31.42 4.59 -14.20
CA SER A 409 32.51 4.30 -15.13
C SER A 409 33.38 5.54 -15.39
N ASP A 410 34.32 5.85 -14.51
CA ASP A 410 35.25 6.98 -14.67
C ASP A 410 36.44 6.70 -15.63
N PHE A 411 36.39 5.62 -16.41
CA PHE A 411 37.55 5.03 -17.09
C PHE A 411 37.42 4.78 -18.61
N ALA A 412 36.84 5.65 -19.43
CA ALA A 412 37.16 5.70 -20.88
C ALA A 412 36.64 6.99 -21.54
N GLY A 413 37.30 7.43 -22.62
CA GLY A 413 36.74 8.43 -23.52
C GLY A 413 35.87 7.74 -24.57
N CYS A 414 34.56 7.93 -24.49
CA CYS A 414 33.59 7.44 -25.48
C CYS A 414 33.47 8.44 -26.64
N LEU A 415 33.56 7.97 -27.88
CA LEU A 415 33.47 8.82 -29.08
C LEU A 415 32.01 9.05 -29.43
N GLN A 416 31.62 10.31 -29.61
CA GLN A 416 30.28 10.68 -30.05
C GLN A 416 30.12 10.47 -31.56
N PRO A 417 28.89 10.37 -32.10
CA PRO A 417 28.65 10.16 -33.54
C PRO A 417 29.25 11.26 -34.44
N THR A 418 29.48 12.45 -33.87
CA THR A 418 30.12 13.58 -34.55
C THR A 418 31.65 13.57 -34.50
N ASP A 419 32.26 12.68 -33.71
CA ASP A 419 33.70 12.62 -33.50
C ASP A 419 34.42 11.85 -34.61
N ALA A 420 35.65 12.27 -34.90
CA ALA A 420 36.47 11.61 -35.90
C ALA A 420 36.92 10.23 -35.40
N GLY A 421 36.44 9.16 -36.06
CA GLY A 421 36.77 7.78 -35.72
C GLY A 421 35.65 7.00 -35.02
N TYR A 422 34.45 7.58 -34.90
CA TYR A 422 33.24 6.86 -34.47
C TYR A 422 32.95 5.64 -35.37
N ILE A 423 32.64 4.51 -34.75
CA ILE A 423 32.27 3.25 -35.40
C ILE A 423 30.96 2.77 -34.76
N GLY A 424 29.87 2.84 -35.52
CA GLY A 424 28.53 2.49 -35.04
C GLY A 424 28.33 1.01 -34.70
N SER A 425 29.07 0.11 -35.35
CA SER A 425 29.00 -1.34 -35.11
C SER A 425 29.84 -1.83 -33.91
N GLU A 426 30.50 -0.93 -33.19
CA GLU A 426 31.20 -1.26 -31.94
C GLU A 426 30.26 -1.01 -30.75
N ASP A 427 30.62 -1.57 -29.59
CA ASP A 427 29.94 -1.37 -28.30
C ASP A 427 30.96 -0.64 -27.41
N TYR A 428 30.69 0.63 -27.10
CA TYR A 428 31.65 1.50 -26.40
C TYR A 428 31.59 1.42 -24.88
N ASP A 429 30.45 1.03 -24.30
CA ASP A 429 30.27 0.93 -22.86
C ASP A 429 30.18 -0.52 -22.36
N SER A 430 30.32 -1.48 -23.27
CA SER A 430 30.40 -2.93 -23.03
C SER A 430 29.14 -3.49 -22.38
N ASP A 431 27.97 -2.95 -22.74
CA ASP A 431 26.70 -3.29 -22.14
C ASP A 431 25.92 -4.39 -22.89
N GLY A 432 26.40 -4.77 -24.08
CA GLY A 432 25.83 -5.77 -24.97
C GLY A 432 25.37 -5.20 -26.31
N TYR A 433 24.93 -3.94 -26.36
CA TYR A 433 24.32 -3.35 -27.54
C TYR A 433 25.35 -2.58 -28.40
N THR A 434 25.10 -2.50 -29.70
CA THR A 434 25.97 -1.70 -30.58
C THR A 434 25.60 -0.22 -30.53
N ASN A 435 26.57 0.68 -30.73
CA ASN A 435 26.31 2.12 -30.72
C ASN A 435 25.23 2.54 -31.76
N ASP A 436 25.13 1.86 -32.91
CA ASP A 436 24.09 2.12 -33.91
C ASP A 436 22.69 1.69 -33.42
N ASP A 437 22.62 0.61 -32.64
CA ASP A 437 21.38 0.10 -32.03
C ASP A 437 20.86 1.03 -30.94
N GLU A 438 21.76 1.43 -30.04
CA GLU A 438 21.46 2.40 -29.00
C GLU A 438 21.05 3.77 -29.56
N LEU A 439 21.71 4.24 -30.63
CA LEU A 439 21.30 5.47 -31.32
C LEU A 439 19.92 5.36 -31.96
N ALA A 440 19.54 4.19 -32.46
CA ALA A 440 18.20 3.95 -33.01
C ALA A 440 17.14 4.03 -31.89
N ASN A 441 17.47 3.52 -30.70
CA ASN A 441 16.62 3.52 -29.51
C ASN A 441 16.65 4.80 -28.68
N GLY A 442 17.60 5.71 -28.97
CA GLY A 442 17.81 6.93 -28.21
C GLY A 442 18.41 6.73 -26.82
N THR A 443 19.13 5.61 -26.61
CA THR A 443 19.87 5.31 -25.39
C THR A 443 21.30 5.85 -25.46
N ASP A 444 22.01 5.90 -24.32
CA ASP A 444 23.32 6.56 -24.21
C ASP A 444 24.47 5.58 -24.47
N ILE A 445 25.06 5.66 -25.68
CA ILE A 445 26.20 4.86 -26.18
C ILE A 445 27.47 4.83 -25.32
N CYS A 446 27.48 5.59 -24.23
CA CYS A 446 28.61 5.74 -23.33
C CYS A 446 28.30 5.27 -21.91
N SER A 447 27.11 4.73 -21.66
CA SER A 447 26.61 4.42 -20.34
C SER A 447 25.84 3.10 -20.35
N GLY A 448 26.50 2.01 -19.97
CA GLY A 448 25.87 0.68 -19.90
C GLY A 448 24.77 0.50 -18.85
N GLY A 449 24.39 1.57 -18.16
CA GLY A 449 23.15 1.65 -17.39
C GLY A 449 21.95 2.21 -18.17
N SER A 450 22.12 2.58 -19.44
CA SER A 450 21.10 3.12 -20.35
C SER A 450 20.94 2.15 -21.52
N LYS A 451 20.10 1.13 -21.35
CA LYS A 451 19.94 0.05 -22.31
C LYS A 451 18.67 0.19 -23.16
N PRO A 452 18.68 -0.25 -24.43
CA PRO A 452 17.47 -0.50 -25.20
C PRO A 452 16.52 -1.49 -24.49
N ALA A 453 15.29 -1.60 -25.00
CA ALA A 453 14.43 -2.73 -24.62
C ALA A 453 14.84 -3.94 -25.46
N ASP A 454 14.77 -5.11 -24.85
CA ASP A 454 15.24 -6.38 -25.39
C ASP A 454 14.49 -7.49 -24.66
N ASN A 455 13.41 -7.96 -25.27
CA ASN A 455 12.44 -8.84 -24.66
C ASN A 455 12.97 -10.26 -24.46
N ASP A 456 13.84 -10.75 -25.34
CA ASP A 456 14.43 -12.09 -25.27
C ASP A 456 15.87 -12.12 -24.72
N SER A 457 16.46 -10.95 -24.50
CA SER A 457 17.80 -10.75 -23.95
C SER A 457 18.93 -11.29 -24.83
N ASP A 458 18.78 -11.24 -26.15
CA ASP A 458 19.82 -11.68 -27.09
C ASP A 458 20.85 -10.58 -27.46
N PHE A 459 20.65 -9.36 -26.93
CA PHE A 459 21.42 -8.13 -27.15
C PHE A 459 21.22 -7.46 -28.51
N ILE A 460 20.09 -7.70 -29.16
CA ILE A 460 19.52 -6.88 -30.23
C ILE A 460 18.26 -6.23 -29.66
N SER A 461 18.09 -4.92 -29.84
CA SER A 461 16.90 -4.28 -29.29
C SER A 461 15.61 -4.68 -30.01
N ASP A 462 14.47 -4.61 -29.31
CA ASP A 462 13.14 -4.84 -29.89
C ASP A 462 12.86 -4.00 -31.16
N LEU A 463 13.56 -2.87 -31.33
CA LEU A 463 13.40 -1.99 -32.49
C LEU A 463 14.14 -2.51 -33.74
N LEU A 464 15.21 -3.27 -33.55
CA LEU A 464 16.09 -3.75 -34.63
C LEU A 464 16.10 -5.28 -34.77
N ASP A 465 15.60 -5.99 -33.77
CA ASP A 465 15.31 -7.41 -33.84
C ASP A 465 14.06 -7.65 -34.70
N PRO A 466 14.10 -8.60 -35.65
CA PRO A 466 12.90 -9.04 -36.36
C PRO A 466 12.15 -10.22 -35.70
N ASP A 467 12.55 -10.70 -34.51
CA ASP A 467 11.99 -11.84 -33.77
C ASP A 467 12.17 -11.67 -32.25
N ASP A 468 11.35 -10.81 -31.62
CA ASP A 468 11.50 -10.30 -30.23
C ASP A 468 11.36 -11.34 -29.11
N ASP A 469 10.98 -12.58 -29.41
CA ASP A 469 10.94 -13.69 -28.45
C ASP A 469 11.74 -14.93 -28.87
N ASN A 470 12.43 -14.85 -30.00
CA ASN A 470 13.36 -15.83 -30.55
C ASN A 470 12.74 -17.23 -30.76
N ASP A 471 11.44 -17.30 -31.07
CA ASP A 471 10.73 -18.55 -31.34
C ASP A 471 10.86 -19.03 -32.81
N GLY A 472 11.41 -18.16 -33.68
CA GLY A 472 11.63 -18.41 -35.11
C GLY A 472 10.51 -17.89 -36.02
N ILE A 473 9.52 -17.16 -35.49
CA ILE A 473 8.47 -16.44 -36.20
C ILE A 473 8.81 -14.95 -36.16
N ALA A 474 8.93 -14.32 -37.33
CA ALA A 474 9.25 -12.88 -37.36
C ALA A 474 8.08 -12.02 -36.84
N ASP A 475 8.36 -10.91 -36.16
CA ASP A 475 7.37 -10.03 -35.49
C ASP A 475 6.22 -9.60 -36.42
N VAL A 476 6.53 -9.34 -37.69
CA VAL A 476 5.54 -8.97 -38.72
C VAL A 476 4.54 -10.09 -39.04
N SER A 477 4.75 -11.28 -38.51
CA SER A 477 3.89 -12.47 -38.64
C SER A 477 3.58 -13.12 -37.30
N ASP A 478 4.19 -12.67 -36.21
CA ASP A 478 3.94 -13.18 -34.87
C ASP A 478 2.83 -12.39 -34.18
N VAL A 479 1.74 -13.08 -33.87
CA VAL A 479 0.58 -12.51 -33.20
C VAL A 479 0.77 -12.45 -31.67
N PHE A 480 1.79 -13.11 -31.14
CA PHE A 480 2.20 -13.12 -29.74
C PHE A 480 3.70 -12.83 -29.59
N ALA A 481 4.20 -11.81 -30.29
CA ALA A 481 5.62 -11.40 -30.44
C ALA A 481 6.50 -11.27 -29.18
N ILE A 482 5.95 -11.46 -27.97
CA ILE A 482 6.72 -11.48 -26.72
C ILE A 482 6.47 -12.75 -25.88
N ASP A 483 5.91 -13.81 -26.47
CA ASP A 483 5.63 -15.10 -25.85
C ASP A 483 6.05 -16.24 -26.77
N SER A 484 7.30 -16.68 -26.60
CA SER A 484 7.91 -17.80 -27.34
C SER A 484 7.16 -19.14 -27.30
N ASN A 485 6.11 -19.27 -26.48
CA ASN A 485 5.24 -20.45 -26.45
C ASN A 485 3.93 -20.22 -27.21
N ASN A 486 3.75 -19.08 -27.87
CA ASN A 486 2.58 -18.72 -28.66
C ASN A 486 1.26 -18.92 -27.91
N GLY A 487 1.19 -18.65 -26.60
CA GLY A 487 0.00 -18.84 -25.77
C GLY A 487 -0.28 -20.28 -25.34
N THR A 488 0.50 -21.27 -25.77
CA THR A 488 0.26 -22.70 -25.46
C THR A 488 0.55 -23.05 -23.99
N THR A 489 1.25 -22.18 -23.26
CA THR A 489 1.49 -22.34 -21.81
C THR A 489 0.46 -21.63 -20.93
N THR A 490 -0.40 -20.79 -21.52
CA THR A 490 -1.38 -19.96 -20.80
C THR A 490 -2.67 -20.74 -20.59
N ASN A 491 -2.72 -21.53 -19.52
CA ASN A 491 -3.83 -22.43 -19.20
C ASN A 491 -4.97 -21.71 -18.44
N LEU A 492 -6.21 -22.18 -18.62
CA LEU A 492 -7.37 -21.69 -17.86
C LEU A 492 -7.31 -22.13 -16.38
N PRO A 493 -7.84 -21.34 -15.43
CA PRO A 493 -8.46 -20.03 -15.62
C PRO A 493 -7.42 -18.90 -15.75
N ILE A 494 -7.73 -17.93 -16.60
CA ILE A 494 -7.01 -16.67 -16.73
C ILE A 494 -7.83 -15.58 -16.03
N VAL A 495 -7.20 -14.84 -15.13
CA VAL A 495 -7.80 -13.69 -14.46
C VAL A 495 -6.77 -12.58 -14.46
N TYR A 496 -6.93 -11.61 -15.35
CA TYR A 496 -6.11 -10.42 -15.44
C TYR A 496 -6.93 -9.23 -14.95
N PRO A 497 -6.76 -8.83 -13.69
CA PRO A 497 -7.51 -7.73 -13.09
C PRO A 497 -6.94 -6.35 -13.45
N PHE A 498 -5.88 -6.31 -14.27
CA PHE A 498 -5.14 -5.12 -14.67
C PHE A 498 -4.57 -4.29 -13.51
N TRP A 499 -4.47 -4.86 -12.30
CA TRP A 499 -3.64 -4.29 -11.25
C TRP A 499 -2.18 -4.22 -11.70
N ASN A 500 -1.47 -3.25 -11.15
CA ASN A 500 -0.05 -3.11 -11.40
C ASN A 500 0.69 -4.43 -11.16
N ASN A 501 1.36 -4.93 -12.20
CA ASN A 501 2.14 -6.15 -12.14
C ASN A 501 1.34 -7.41 -11.78
N ASP A 502 0.07 -7.49 -12.18
CA ASP A 502 -0.78 -8.67 -12.05
C ASP A 502 -1.25 -9.12 -13.44
N PRO A 503 -0.64 -10.16 -14.04
CA PRO A 503 0.19 -11.21 -13.40
C PRO A 503 1.70 -10.88 -13.28
N GLY A 504 2.16 -9.75 -13.79
CA GLY A 504 3.56 -9.33 -13.73
C GLY A 504 4.41 -9.78 -14.92
N THR A 505 3.77 -10.23 -15.98
CA THR A 505 4.38 -10.59 -17.28
C THR A 505 3.64 -9.89 -18.42
N GLY A 506 4.20 -9.95 -19.63
CA GLY A 506 3.60 -9.31 -20.82
C GLY A 506 3.65 -7.79 -20.79
N PHE A 507 3.01 -7.13 -21.76
CA PHE A 507 3.00 -5.68 -21.89
C PHE A 507 2.56 -5.01 -20.58
N TYR A 508 3.43 -4.14 -20.05
CA TYR A 508 3.22 -3.38 -18.81
C TYR A 508 2.95 -4.25 -17.56
N GLY A 509 3.27 -5.55 -17.61
CA GLY A 509 3.01 -6.51 -16.53
C GLY A 509 1.54 -6.94 -16.41
N LEU A 510 0.71 -6.67 -17.45
CA LEU A 510 -0.73 -6.94 -17.44
C LEU A 510 -1.14 -8.24 -18.16
N GLY A 511 -0.17 -9.04 -18.62
CA GLY A 511 -0.40 -10.36 -19.20
C GLY A 511 -0.70 -10.39 -20.70
N PHE A 512 -0.74 -9.24 -21.38
CA PHE A 512 -0.85 -9.21 -22.84
C PHE A 512 0.48 -9.57 -23.50
N THR A 513 0.43 -10.39 -24.56
CA THR A 513 1.62 -10.89 -25.24
C THR A 513 1.65 -10.55 -26.73
N GLY A 514 0.62 -9.87 -27.25
CA GLY A 514 0.63 -9.38 -28.62
C GLY A 514 -0.45 -8.34 -28.93
N LEU A 515 -0.53 -7.98 -30.20
CA LEU A 515 -1.60 -7.16 -30.78
C LEU A 515 -2.26 -7.88 -31.95
N MET A 516 -3.51 -7.50 -32.25
CA MET A 516 -4.21 -7.98 -33.45
C MET A 516 -3.45 -7.57 -34.72
N LEU A 517 -2.71 -8.51 -35.30
CA LEU A 517 -1.67 -8.22 -36.29
C LEU A 517 -2.25 -8.00 -37.69
N ASN A 518 -1.64 -7.08 -38.44
CA ASN A 518 -2.01 -6.86 -39.83
C ASN A 518 -1.56 -8.05 -40.71
N PRO A 519 -2.47 -8.73 -41.44
CA PRO A 519 -2.16 -9.91 -42.23
C PRO A 519 -1.31 -9.63 -43.49
N SER A 520 -0.90 -8.38 -43.73
CA SER A 520 -0.02 -8.00 -44.85
C SER A 520 1.41 -8.53 -44.73
N GLY A 521 1.87 -8.89 -43.51
CA GLY A 521 3.24 -9.31 -43.25
C GLY A 521 4.26 -8.17 -43.38
N THR A 522 3.83 -6.91 -43.20
CA THR A 522 4.69 -5.72 -43.34
C THR A 522 4.58 -4.72 -42.21
N THR A 523 3.71 -4.97 -41.23
CA THR A 523 3.50 -4.09 -40.09
C THR A 523 4.04 -4.77 -38.86
N ASP A 524 4.92 -4.06 -38.17
CA ASP A 524 5.46 -4.44 -36.88
C ASP A 524 4.45 -4.12 -35.76
N TYR A 525 4.37 -4.94 -34.73
CA TYR A 525 3.44 -4.71 -33.62
C TYR A 525 3.75 -3.42 -32.85
N LEU A 526 5.02 -3.00 -32.77
CA LEU A 526 5.47 -1.75 -32.15
C LEU A 526 4.90 -0.52 -32.87
N GLU A 527 4.51 -0.64 -34.14
CA GLU A 527 3.85 0.43 -34.90
C GLU A 527 2.32 0.48 -34.67
N GLN A 528 1.73 -0.49 -33.95
CA GLN A 528 0.28 -0.63 -33.78
C GLN A 528 -0.30 -0.01 -32.50
N TYR A 529 0.56 0.57 -31.67
CA TYR A 529 0.18 1.33 -30.50
C TYR A 529 1.15 2.50 -30.28
N ASP A 530 0.72 3.46 -29.49
CA ASP A 530 1.60 4.51 -28.99
C ASP A 530 1.61 4.37 -27.47
N GLU A 531 2.76 4.03 -26.88
CA GLU A 531 2.92 3.99 -25.42
C GLU A 531 2.50 5.32 -24.78
N ASN A 532 2.54 6.42 -25.55
CA ASN A 532 2.11 7.71 -25.10
C ASN A 532 0.58 7.89 -24.99
N ASN A 533 -0.19 6.92 -25.43
CA ASN A 533 -1.63 7.00 -25.49
C ASN A 533 -2.31 5.94 -24.61
N LEU A 534 -1.55 5.33 -23.70
CA LEU A 534 -1.98 4.24 -22.85
C LEU A 534 -1.80 4.60 -21.38
N THR A 535 -2.85 4.33 -20.60
CA THR A 535 -2.80 4.32 -19.14
C THR A 535 -3.14 2.89 -18.69
N PHE A 536 -2.12 2.04 -18.65
CA PHE A 536 -2.22 0.62 -18.30
C PHE A 536 -1.75 0.40 -16.86
N GLY A 537 -2.60 -0.23 -16.06
CA GLY A 537 -2.40 -0.39 -14.62
C GLY A 537 -2.72 0.89 -13.85
N GLY A 538 -1.77 1.35 -13.07
CA GLY A 538 -1.87 2.49 -12.17
C GLY A 538 -2.71 2.21 -10.92
N ALA A 539 -2.98 3.28 -10.19
CA ALA A 539 -3.67 3.24 -8.90
C ALA A 539 -5.11 2.71 -8.96
N GLY A 540 -5.67 2.58 -10.18
CA GLY A 540 -6.99 1.98 -10.41
C GLY A 540 -7.02 0.56 -10.92
N GLY A 541 -5.87 0.01 -11.30
CA GLY A 541 -5.80 -1.31 -11.92
C GLY A 541 -6.69 -1.44 -13.16
N LYS A 542 -6.47 -0.61 -14.18
CA LYS A 542 -7.30 -0.58 -15.40
C LYS A 542 -6.43 -0.67 -16.65
N ALA A 543 -6.99 -1.15 -17.75
CA ALA A 543 -6.41 -0.97 -19.07
C ALA A 543 -7.14 0.18 -19.77
N THR A 544 -6.45 1.29 -20.04
CA THR A 544 -7.06 2.47 -20.70
C THR A 544 -6.29 2.88 -21.94
N VAL A 545 -7.01 3.06 -23.05
CA VAL A 545 -6.54 3.80 -24.23
C VAL A 545 -7.10 5.22 -24.11
N ASP A 546 -6.23 6.20 -23.92
CA ASP A 546 -6.61 7.56 -23.54
C ASP A 546 -7.34 8.28 -24.68
N ALA A 547 -6.84 8.12 -25.91
CA ALA A 547 -7.44 8.64 -27.14
C ALA A 547 -7.49 7.56 -28.24
N VAL A 548 -8.63 6.88 -28.38
CA VAL A 548 -8.79 5.80 -29.37
C VAL A 548 -8.56 6.30 -30.80
N SER A 549 -7.55 5.74 -31.47
CA SER A 549 -7.15 6.08 -32.82
C SER A 549 -8.15 5.59 -33.89
N SER A 550 -8.05 6.17 -35.08
CA SER A 550 -8.81 5.72 -36.25
C SER A 550 -8.19 4.44 -36.80
N GLY A 551 -8.98 3.37 -36.92
CA GLY A 551 -8.56 2.09 -37.51
C GLY A 551 -9.66 1.06 -37.36
N ASP A 552 -9.76 0.07 -38.26
CA ASP A 552 -10.74 -1.02 -38.12
C ASP A 552 -10.12 -2.28 -38.75
N ALA A 553 -10.26 -3.43 -38.07
CA ALA A 553 -9.86 -4.73 -38.60
C ALA A 553 -10.75 -5.15 -39.78
N ARG A 554 -11.96 -4.59 -39.89
CA ARG A 554 -13.01 -5.06 -40.78
C ARG A 554 -12.64 -5.11 -42.28
N GLY A 555 -12.81 -6.28 -42.87
CA GLY A 555 -12.72 -6.50 -44.31
C GLY A 555 -11.32 -6.19 -44.85
N ALA A 556 -11.27 -5.55 -46.02
CA ALA A 556 -9.99 -5.17 -46.62
C ALA A 556 -9.31 -3.94 -45.97
N LEU A 557 -9.81 -3.42 -44.84
CA LEU A 557 -9.19 -2.29 -44.15
C LEU A 557 -7.92 -2.73 -43.43
N ASN A 558 -8.02 -3.70 -42.52
CA ASN A 558 -6.88 -4.25 -41.78
C ASN A 558 -5.94 -3.15 -41.24
N THR A 559 -6.50 -2.11 -40.60
CA THR A 559 -5.73 -1.01 -40.00
C THR A 559 -6.00 -0.86 -38.50
N GLN A 560 -6.39 -1.93 -37.82
CA GLN A 560 -6.65 -1.90 -36.37
C GLN A 560 -5.40 -1.53 -35.58
N GLN A 561 -5.61 -0.74 -34.52
CA GLN A 561 -4.58 -0.26 -33.61
C GLN A 561 -5.05 -0.50 -32.17
N ASN A 562 -4.14 -0.56 -31.19
CA ASN A 562 -4.44 -0.74 -29.77
C ASN A 562 -5.34 -1.95 -29.43
N ALA A 563 -5.28 -3.01 -30.24
CA ALA A 563 -6.04 -4.23 -30.02
C ALA A 563 -5.16 -5.29 -29.33
N PHE A 564 -4.90 -5.08 -28.03
CA PHE A 564 -4.04 -5.95 -27.22
C PHE A 564 -4.68 -7.32 -26.99
N GLN A 565 -3.87 -8.37 -27.04
CA GLN A 565 -4.31 -9.75 -26.91
C GLN A 565 -3.34 -10.62 -26.11
N VAL A 566 -3.89 -11.72 -25.59
CA VAL A 566 -3.15 -12.81 -24.96
C VAL A 566 -3.51 -14.12 -25.65
N GLY A 567 -2.53 -14.99 -25.84
CA GLY A 567 -2.76 -16.35 -26.33
C GLY A 567 -3.21 -17.26 -25.20
N VAL A 568 -4.27 -18.05 -25.46
CA VAL A 568 -4.89 -18.93 -24.48
C VAL A 568 -4.81 -20.37 -24.97
N ASN A 569 -4.32 -21.29 -24.14
CA ASN A 569 -4.16 -22.70 -24.49
C ASN A 569 -5.51 -23.43 -24.56
N VAL A 570 -6.23 -23.25 -25.66
CA VAL A 570 -7.51 -23.90 -25.95
C VAL A 570 -7.61 -24.27 -27.42
N ASP A 571 -8.24 -25.41 -27.71
CA ASP A 571 -8.45 -25.91 -29.06
C ASP A 571 -9.85 -26.53 -29.22
N ILE A 572 -10.09 -27.20 -30.35
CA ILE A 572 -11.35 -27.93 -30.61
C ILE A 572 -11.67 -29.03 -29.57
N ASN A 573 -10.69 -29.50 -28.81
CA ASN A 573 -10.82 -30.55 -27.80
C ASN A 573 -11.05 -30.01 -26.38
N SER A 574 -10.90 -28.70 -26.16
CA SER A 574 -11.14 -28.06 -24.87
C SER A 574 -12.60 -28.16 -24.41
N ALA A 575 -12.80 -28.05 -23.09
CA ALA A 575 -14.14 -27.87 -22.52
C ALA A 575 -14.77 -26.55 -23.01
N ALA A 576 -16.07 -26.36 -22.81
CA ALA A 576 -16.66 -25.04 -23.02
C ALA A 576 -16.06 -24.04 -22.03
N PHE A 577 -15.87 -22.80 -22.45
CA PHE A 577 -15.26 -21.75 -21.64
C PHE A 577 -15.80 -20.38 -22.06
N THR A 578 -15.64 -19.39 -21.20
CA THR A 578 -16.12 -18.02 -21.43
C THR A 578 -14.99 -17.02 -21.27
N ALA A 579 -14.84 -16.14 -22.27
CA ALA A 579 -14.07 -14.91 -22.15
C ALA A 579 -14.98 -13.77 -21.65
N HIS A 580 -14.54 -13.01 -20.65
CA HIS A 580 -15.33 -11.99 -19.96
C HIS A 580 -14.48 -10.75 -19.69
N THR A 581 -15.00 -9.57 -20.08
CA THR A 581 -14.44 -8.27 -19.70
C THR A 581 -15.53 -7.34 -19.20
N LYS A 582 -15.12 -6.26 -18.55
CA LYS A 582 -16.00 -5.20 -18.08
C LYS A 582 -15.48 -3.85 -18.53
N ILE A 583 -16.38 -3.09 -19.16
CA ILE A 583 -16.19 -1.72 -19.62
C ILE A 583 -16.67 -0.78 -18.51
N GLU A 584 -15.83 0.16 -18.11
CA GLU A 584 -16.18 1.23 -17.16
C GLU A 584 -16.63 2.49 -17.89
N THR A 585 -17.63 3.16 -17.34
CA THR A 585 -18.19 4.43 -17.84
C THR A 585 -18.29 4.46 -19.38
N PRO A 586 -19.18 3.67 -20.00
CA PRO A 586 -19.25 3.51 -21.45
C PRO A 586 -19.14 4.83 -22.24
N PHE A 587 -18.13 4.93 -23.10
CA PHE A 587 -17.77 6.12 -23.91
C PHE A 587 -17.44 7.39 -23.12
N ALA A 588 -17.19 7.30 -21.82
CA ALA A 588 -16.80 8.43 -20.96
C ALA A 588 -17.70 9.68 -21.11
N GLY A 589 -19.01 9.47 -21.28
CA GLY A 589 -19.98 10.56 -21.47
C GLY A 589 -20.07 11.11 -22.90
N ILE A 590 -19.30 10.59 -23.84
CA ILE A 590 -19.41 10.93 -25.27
C ILE A 590 -20.55 10.12 -25.90
N THR A 591 -21.43 10.81 -26.65
CA THR A 591 -22.45 10.14 -27.45
C THR A 591 -21.81 9.28 -28.56
N PRO A 592 -22.07 7.97 -28.60
CA PRO A 592 -21.61 7.09 -29.67
C PRO A 592 -22.13 7.57 -31.02
N VAL A 593 -21.25 7.65 -32.01
CA VAL A 593 -21.61 7.97 -33.39
C VAL A 593 -21.06 6.90 -34.31
N SER A 594 -21.51 6.89 -35.57
CA SER A 594 -21.16 5.81 -36.49
C SER A 594 -19.67 5.62 -36.67
N GLY A 595 -19.22 4.39 -36.44
CA GLY A 595 -17.82 3.98 -36.51
C GLY A 595 -17.08 4.00 -35.17
N LEU A 596 -17.70 4.50 -34.09
CA LEU A 596 -17.15 4.37 -32.74
C LEU A 596 -17.55 3.00 -32.19
N SER A 597 -16.57 2.19 -31.82
CA SER A 597 -16.84 0.97 -31.06
C SER A 597 -15.77 0.60 -30.07
N TYR A 598 -16.18 -0.15 -29.05
CA TYR A 598 -15.37 -0.44 -27.88
C TYR A 598 -15.81 -1.74 -27.20
N GLY A 599 -14.92 -2.72 -27.03
CA GLY A 599 -15.31 -4.08 -26.65
C GLY A 599 -14.17 -5.07 -26.49
N MET A 600 -14.47 -6.35 -26.78
CA MET A 600 -13.50 -7.44 -26.78
C MET A 600 -13.61 -8.30 -28.04
N PHE A 601 -12.61 -9.14 -28.28
CA PHE A 601 -12.63 -10.11 -29.36
C PHE A 601 -11.99 -11.45 -28.95
N ILE A 602 -12.30 -12.47 -29.75
CA ILE A 602 -11.55 -13.73 -29.84
C ILE A 602 -11.13 -13.96 -31.29
N GLY A 603 -9.98 -14.56 -31.53
CA GLY A 603 -9.43 -14.73 -32.88
C GLY A 603 -8.25 -15.69 -32.95
N ASN A 604 -7.65 -15.82 -34.12
CA ASN A 604 -6.33 -16.44 -34.30
C ASN A 604 -5.18 -15.41 -34.13
N GLY A 605 -5.51 -14.18 -33.72
CA GLY A 605 -4.55 -13.11 -33.48
C GLY A 605 -4.35 -12.15 -34.66
N ASP A 606 -4.87 -12.45 -35.84
CA ASP A 606 -4.82 -11.54 -37.00
C ASP A 606 -6.10 -10.69 -37.16
N GLN A 607 -6.05 -9.73 -38.07
CA GLN A 607 -7.19 -8.84 -38.36
C GLN A 607 -8.25 -9.44 -39.31
N ASP A 608 -8.04 -10.63 -39.86
CA ASP A 608 -8.91 -11.29 -40.84
C ASP A 608 -9.73 -12.47 -40.25
N HIS A 609 -9.42 -13.00 -39.07
CA HIS A 609 -10.12 -14.15 -38.48
C HIS A 609 -10.46 -13.93 -37.01
N TYR A 610 -11.64 -13.36 -36.77
CA TYR A 610 -12.07 -13.00 -35.41
C TYR A 610 -13.58 -13.00 -35.23
N LEU A 611 -13.99 -13.03 -33.96
CA LEU A 611 -15.31 -12.64 -33.48
C LEU A 611 -15.15 -11.48 -32.50
N LYS A 612 -15.70 -10.31 -32.84
CA LYS A 612 -15.71 -9.09 -32.02
C LYS A 612 -17.10 -8.83 -31.46
N VAL A 613 -17.16 -8.42 -30.19
CA VAL A 613 -18.38 -7.92 -29.53
C VAL A 613 -18.05 -6.57 -28.91
N ALA A 614 -18.70 -5.51 -29.38
CA ALA A 614 -18.35 -4.15 -28.98
C ALA A 614 -19.58 -3.24 -28.87
N LEU A 615 -19.53 -2.30 -27.93
CA LEU A 615 -20.47 -1.20 -27.81
C LEU A 615 -20.40 -0.29 -29.04
N THR A 616 -21.53 0.25 -29.48
CA THR A 616 -21.63 1.06 -30.71
C THR A 616 -22.91 1.91 -30.71
N GLU A 617 -23.22 2.57 -31.84
CA GLU A 617 -24.45 3.36 -32.03
C GLU A 617 -25.76 2.57 -31.99
N GLY A 618 -25.73 1.24 -31.85
CA GLY A 618 -26.90 0.36 -31.94
C GLY A 618 -27.33 0.07 -33.39
N ILE A 619 -28.62 -0.15 -33.59
CA ILE A 619 -29.22 -0.46 -34.90
C ILE A 619 -29.33 0.80 -35.78
N SER A 620 -29.56 1.95 -35.16
CA SER A 620 -29.84 3.21 -35.85
C SER A 620 -29.13 4.38 -35.18
N ASN A 621 -28.37 5.14 -35.95
CA ASN A 621 -27.66 6.33 -35.46
C ASN A 621 -28.55 7.58 -35.28
N THR A 622 -29.88 7.43 -35.19
CA THR A 622 -30.83 8.57 -35.16
C THR A 622 -31.89 8.51 -34.06
N ASP A 623 -31.93 7.47 -33.24
CA ASP A 623 -32.97 7.26 -32.23
C ASP A 623 -32.49 7.40 -30.78
N ASP A 624 -31.21 7.76 -30.58
CA ASP A 624 -30.55 7.86 -29.27
C ASP A 624 -30.61 6.58 -28.44
N ILE A 625 -30.75 5.41 -29.10
CA ILE A 625 -30.67 4.09 -28.47
C ILE A 625 -29.39 3.40 -28.94
N PHE A 626 -28.44 3.26 -28.03
CA PHE A 626 -27.15 2.63 -28.30
C PHE A 626 -27.20 1.13 -28.02
N GLY A 627 -26.15 0.40 -28.36
CA GLY A 627 -26.07 -1.02 -28.03
C GLY A 627 -24.80 -1.65 -28.53
N PHE A 628 -24.91 -2.81 -29.18
CA PHE A 628 -23.75 -3.63 -29.54
C PHE A 628 -23.67 -3.91 -31.04
N GLU A 629 -22.44 -4.05 -31.55
CA GLU A 629 -22.12 -4.80 -32.76
C GLU A 629 -21.51 -6.16 -32.41
N VAL A 630 -21.91 -7.19 -33.14
CA VAL A 630 -21.27 -8.51 -33.17
C VAL A 630 -20.76 -8.72 -34.59
N VAL A 631 -19.45 -8.77 -34.74
CA VAL A 631 -18.77 -8.88 -36.04
C VAL A 631 -17.99 -10.19 -36.07
N ARG A 632 -18.27 -11.03 -37.06
CA ARG A 632 -17.48 -12.23 -37.35
C ARG A 632 -16.83 -12.07 -38.71
N GLU A 633 -15.53 -12.35 -38.78
CA GLU A 633 -14.74 -12.29 -40.00
C GLU A 633 -13.94 -13.58 -40.20
N ASP A 634 -13.82 -14.04 -41.44
CA ASP A 634 -13.04 -15.23 -41.87
C ASP A 634 -12.47 -14.95 -43.26
N GLY A 635 -11.39 -14.19 -43.24
CA GLY A 635 -10.85 -13.46 -44.38
C GLY A 635 -11.70 -12.25 -44.77
N SER A 636 -11.02 -11.25 -45.35
CA SER A 636 -11.55 -9.97 -45.86
C SER A 636 -12.83 -9.97 -46.74
N THR A 637 -13.37 -11.13 -47.12
CA THR A 637 -14.59 -11.25 -47.94
C THR A 637 -15.78 -11.93 -47.26
N ASP A 638 -15.57 -12.62 -46.12
CA ASP A 638 -16.63 -13.31 -45.36
C ASP A 638 -16.86 -12.62 -44.01
N VAL A 639 -17.49 -11.44 -44.09
CA VAL A 639 -17.78 -10.58 -42.94
C VAL A 639 -19.28 -10.62 -42.62
N SER A 640 -19.63 -10.98 -41.39
CA SER A 640 -20.99 -10.96 -40.85
C SER A 640 -21.09 -9.93 -39.73
N ILE A 641 -22.02 -8.99 -39.85
CA ILE A 641 -22.26 -7.93 -38.86
C ILE A 641 -23.70 -7.99 -38.39
N GLN A 642 -23.91 -8.03 -37.07
CA GLN A 642 -25.21 -7.91 -36.43
C GLN A 642 -25.16 -6.76 -35.42
N THR A 643 -26.17 -5.90 -35.42
CA THR A 643 -26.31 -4.80 -34.46
C THR A 643 -27.55 -4.96 -33.60
N TYR A 644 -27.47 -4.48 -32.36
CA TYR A 644 -28.54 -4.61 -31.37
C TYR A 644 -28.70 -3.33 -30.57
N ASP A 645 -29.93 -3.03 -30.17
CA ASP A 645 -30.27 -1.92 -29.29
C ASP A 645 -30.40 -2.41 -27.85
N VAL A 646 -29.80 -1.66 -26.91
CA VAL A 646 -29.89 -1.89 -25.47
C VAL A 646 -30.20 -0.57 -24.78
N LEU A 647 -31.36 -0.49 -24.12
CA LEU A 647 -31.79 0.72 -23.44
C LEU A 647 -30.81 1.09 -22.31
N ASN A 648 -30.49 2.38 -22.20
CA ASN A 648 -29.73 2.98 -21.10
C ASN A 648 -28.26 2.53 -20.97
N ILE A 649 -27.69 1.88 -21.98
CA ILE A 649 -26.34 1.29 -21.92
C ILE A 649 -25.21 2.32 -21.70
N THR A 650 -25.41 3.59 -22.04
CA THR A 650 -24.42 4.67 -21.80
C THR A 650 -24.65 5.43 -20.48
N SER A 651 -25.71 5.09 -19.74
CA SER A 651 -26.05 5.73 -18.46
C SER A 651 -25.77 4.85 -17.24
N VAL A 652 -25.26 3.64 -17.45
CA VAL A 652 -24.85 2.73 -16.39
C VAL A 652 -23.38 2.93 -16.04
N PRO A 653 -22.96 2.65 -14.80
CA PRO A 653 -21.57 2.80 -14.39
C PRO A 653 -20.63 1.86 -15.15
N SER A 654 -21.11 0.67 -15.53
CA SER A 654 -20.30 -0.32 -16.25
C SER A 654 -21.15 -1.25 -17.13
N VAL A 655 -20.49 -1.91 -18.09
CA VAL A 655 -21.10 -2.93 -18.95
C VAL A 655 -20.18 -4.15 -19.02
N ASP A 656 -20.71 -5.32 -18.68
CA ASP A 656 -20.01 -6.60 -18.82
C ASP A 656 -20.29 -7.23 -20.19
N ILE A 657 -19.25 -7.74 -20.83
CA ILE A 657 -19.32 -8.47 -22.10
C ILE A 657 -18.78 -9.89 -21.89
N TYR A 658 -19.54 -10.88 -22.35
CA TYR A 658 -19.15 -12.28 -22.30
C TYR A 658 -19.20 -12.89 -23.70
N ILE A 659 -18.21 -13.70 -24.05
CA ILE A 659 -18.24 -14.58 -25.21
C ILE A 659 -18.09 -16.00 -24.65
N SER A 660 -19.15 -16.81 -24.68
CA SER A 660 -19.10 -18.23 -24.28
C SER A 660 -18.82 -19.08 -25.51
N ILE A 661 -17.70 -19.80 -25.52
CA ILE A 661 -17.21 -20.62 -26.61
C ILE A 661 -17.55 -22.08 -26.31
N ASN A 662 -18.12 -22.77 -27.30
CA ASN A 662 -18.27 -24.22 -27.28
C ASN A 662 -17.40 -24.83 -28.39
N PRO A 663 -16.18 -25.31 -28.06
CA PRO A 663 -15.28 -25.92 -29.04
C PRO A 663 -15.91 -27.12 -29.75
N GLY A 664 -16.62 -27.98 -29.01
CA GLY A 664 -17.27 -29.17 -29.57
C GLY A 664 -18.31 -28.90 -30.67
N THR A 665 -18.87 -27.69 -30.73
CA THR A 665 -19.78 -27.26 -31.81
C THR A 665 -19.21 -26.17 -32.72
N ASN A 666 -17.95 -25.75 -32.51
CA ASN A 666 -17.29 -24.64 -33.20
C ASN A 666 -18.16 -23.37 -33.25
N SER A 667 -18.70 -22.98 -32.10
CA SER A 667 -19.61 -21.83 -32.01
C SER A 667 -19.41 -21.03 -30.74
N ALA A 668 -19.69 -19.73 -30.79
CA ALA A 668 -19.72 -18.87 -29.62
C ALA A 668 -21.07 -18.16 -29.47
N GLN A 669 -21.50 -17.94 -28.23
CA GLN A 669 -22.67 -17.14 -27.89
C GLN A 669 -22.23 -15.89 -27.12
N PRO A 670 -22.41 -14.70 -27.70
CA PRO A 670 -22.23 -13.44 -26.98
C PRO A 670 -23.32 -13.21 -25.92
N TYR A 671 -22.96 -12.63 -24.78
CA TYR A 671 -23.86 -12.13 -23.75
C TYR A 671 -23.40 -10.76 -23.24
N TYR A 672 -24.29 -10.05 -22.55
CA TYR A 672 -23.96 -8.82 -21.85
C TYR A 672 -24.69 -8.72 -20.50
N SER A 673 -24.20 -7.84 -19.63
CA SER A 673 -24.91 -7.37 -18.42
C SER A 673 -24.66 -5.88 -18.23
N ILE A 674 -25.67 -5.18 -17.68
CA ILE A 674 -25.61 -3.75 -17.32
C ILE A 674 -25.85 -3.53 -15.81
N ASP A 675 -25.78 -4.60 -15.03
CA ASP A 675 -26.06 -4.65 -13.60
C ASP A 675 -24.97 -5.38 -12.81
N GLY A 676 -23.71 -5.27 -13.28
CA GLY A 676 -22.54 -5.84 -12.63
C GLY A 676 -22.50 -7.38 -12.66
N GLY A 677 -23.01 -7.97 -13.72
CA GLY A 677 -23.04 -9.42 -13.93
C GLY A 677 -24.19 -10.17 -13.25
N GLU A 678 -25.11 -9.50 -12.55
CA GLU A 678 -26.23 -10.18 -11.87
C GLU A 678 -27.20 -10.83 -12.85
N ASN A 679 -27.56 -10.14 -13.94
CA ASN A 679 -28.38 -10.67 -15.02
C ASN A 679 -27.60 -10.69 -16.33
N VAL A 680 -27.21 -11.89 -16.77
CA VAL A 680 -26.49 -12.11 -18.03
C VAL A 680 -27.48 -12.43 -19.16
N ILE A 681 -27.53 -11.56 -20.18
CA ILE A 681 -28.52 -11.60 -21.27
C ILE A 681 -27.84 -12.02 -22.57
N ALA A 682 -28.41 -13.03 -23.24
CA ALA A 682 -27.90 -13.47 -24.54
C ALA A 682 -28.09 -12.40 -25.62
N LEU A 683 -27.02 -12.12 -26.36
CA LEU A 683 -27.02 -11.17 -27.45
C LEU A 683 -27.11 -11.94 -28.79
N GLY A 684 -28.29 -11.94 -29.39
CA GLY A 684 -28.53 -12.64 -30.66
C GLY A 684 -28.58 -14.16 -30.53
N THR A 685 -28.15 -14.85 -31.60
CA THR A 685 -28.06 -16.32 -31.69
C THR A 685 -26.59 -16.76 -31.73
N PRO A 686 -26.27 -18.04 -31.46
CA PRO A 686 -24.89 -18.51 -31.52
C PRO A 686 -24.26 -18.30 -32.91
N VAL A 687 -23.02 -17.84 -32.92
CA VAL A 687 -22.22 -17.54 -34.10
C VAL A 687 -21.27 -18.70 -34.37
N THR A 688 -21.17 -19.15 -35.62
CA THR A 688 -20.16 -20.14 -36.02
C THR A 688 -18.79 -19.48 -36.15
N LEU A 689 -17.78 -20.04 -35.50
CA LEU A 689 -16.43 -19.49 -35.48
C LEU A 689 -15.66 -19.84 -36.77
N PRO A 690 -14.74 -18.98 -37.24
CA PRO A 690 -13.73 -19.39 -38.22
C PRO A 690 -12.94 -20.59 -37.69
N ILE A 691 -12.65 -21.55 -38.57
CA ILE A 691 -12.05 -22.84 -38.15
C ILE A 691 -10.63 -22.69 -37.62
N SER A 692 -9.94 -21.61 -37.97
CA SER A 692 -8.58 -21.29 -37.53
C SER A 692 -8.48 -20.87 -36.07
N LEU A 693 -9.59 -20.50 -35.40
CA LEU A 693 -9.55 -20.03 -34.01
C LEU A 693 -9.29 -21.16 -32.99
N LEU A 694 -9.56 -22.41 -33.36
CA LEU A 694 -9.52 -23.58 -32.47
C LEU A 694 -8.80 -24.75 -33.16
N ASP A 695 -7.87 -24.47 -34.08
CA ASP A 695 -7.12 -25.51 -34.77
C ASP A 695 -6.17 -26.18 -33.77
N ALA A 696 -6.30 -27.49 -33.56
CA ALA A 696 -5.42 -28.21 -32.64
C ALA A 696 -4.02 -28.51 -33.23
N SER A 697 -3.71 -27.97 -34.40
CA SER A 697 -2.49 -28.28 -35.17
C SER A 697 -1.67 -27.06 -35.59
N ASP A 698 -2.06 -25.86 -35.14
CA ASP A 698 -1.34 -24.61 -35.38
C ASP A 698 -0.19 -24.38 -34.38
N ASP A 699 -0.08 -25.20 -33.33
CA ASP A 699 0.86 -25.02 -32.21
C ASP A 699 0.76 -23.62 -31.57
N GLN A 700 -0.45 -23.03 -31.60
CA GLN A 700 -0.74 -21.67 -31.16
C GLN A 700 -1.99 -21.64 -30.25
N GLY A 701 -2.00 -20.77 -29.25
CA GLY A 701 -3.18 -20.47 -28.45
C GLY A 701 -4.19 -19.59 -29.18
N MET A 702 -5.47 -19.71 -28.80
CA MET A 702 -6.51 -18.79 -29.29
C MET A 702 -6.27 -17.39 -28.73
N ALA A 703 -6.29 -16.36 -29.57
CA ALA A 703 -6.17 -14.97 -29.13
C ALA A 703 -7.46 -14.52 -28.44
N VAL A 704 -7.33 -13.94 -27.25
CA VAL A 704 -8.40 -13.24 -26.54
C VAL A 704 -7.91 -11.83 -26.22
N GLY A 705 -8.68 -10.80 -26.59
CA GLY A 705 -8.18 -9.44 -26.51
C GLY A 705 -9.24 -8.35 -26.36
N LEU A 706 -8.73 -7.14 -26.15
CA LEU A 706 -9.48 -5.91 -26.02
C LEU A 706 -9.42 -5.14 -27.34
N ILE A 707 -10.50 -4.46 -27.74
CA ILE A 707 -10.53 -3.75 -29.03
C ILE A 707 -11.37 -2.46 -28.99
N SER A 708 -10.87 -1.42 -29.65
CA SER A 708 -11.55 -0.12 -29.75
C SER A 708 -11.29 0.53 -31.12
N THR A 709 -12.21 1.37 -31.59
CA THR A 709 -12.05 2.16 -32.80
C THR A 709 -12.86 3.45 -32.74
N SER A 710 -12.27 4.56 -33.20
CA SER A 710 -12.99 5.83 -33.42
C SER A 710 -13.47 6.01 -34.87
N GLY A 711 -13.31 4.96 -35.70
CA GLY A 711 -13.76 4.89 -37.08
C GLY A 711 -13.17 5.98 -37.99
N ALA A 712 -13.79 6.16 -39.16
CA ALA A 712 -13.39 7.20 -40.12
C ALA A 712 -13.76 8.64 -39.68
N THR A 713 -14.53 8.78 -38.60
CA THR A 713 -14.88 10.09 -38.01
C THR A 713 -13.71 10.74 -37.28
N GLY A 714 -12.73 9.96 -36.81
CA GLY A 714 -11.56 10.46 -36.07
C GLY A 714 -11.93 11.17 -34.76
N LYS A 715 -13.11 10.87 -34.19
CA LYS A 715 -13.54 11.44 -32.91
C LYS A 715 -12.99 10.56 -31.81
N GLU A 716 -11.80 10.92 -31.33
CA GLU A 716 -11.13 10.27 -30.21
C GLU A 716 -12.07 10.24 -28.98
N PHE A 717 -12.00 9.14 -28.25
CA PHE A 717 -12.66 8.94 -26.96
C PHE A 717 -11.78 8.04 -26.10
N THR A 718 -12.03 8.04 -24.80
CA THR A 718 -11.31 7.20 -23.84
C THR A 718 -11.99 5.85 -23.68
N ALA A 719 -11.20 4.79 -23.69
CA ALA A 719 -11.64 3.40 -23.63
C ALA A 719 -11.00 2.70 -22.43
N THR A 720 -11.77 2.42 -21.37
CA THR A 720 -11.28 1.90 -20.08
C THR A 720 -11.92 0.56 -19.68
N TRP A 721 -11.11 -0.49 -19.64
CA TRP A 721 -11.51 -1.83 -19.20
C TRP A 721 -11.05 -2.10 -17.76
N ASP A 722 -11.87 -2.84 -17.03
CA ASP A 722 -11.62 -3.26 -15.64
C ASP A 722 -10.73 -4.50 -15.57
N PHE A 723 -11.08 -5.56 -16.29
CA PHE A 723 -10.35 -6.83 -16.27
C PHE A 723 -10.55 -7.61 -17.58
N LEU A 724 -9.74 -8.66 -17.76
CA LEU A 724 -9.97 -9.74 -18.70
C LEU A 724 -9.93 -11.09 -17.98
N LYS A 725 -10.99 -11.89 -18.13
CA LYS A 725 -11.10 -13.24 -17.57
C LYS A 725 -11.37 -14.25 -18.66
N VAL A 726 -10.76 -15.42 -18.57
CA VAL A 726 -11.11 -16.59 -19.38
C VAL A 726 -11.23 -17.80 -18.48
N THR A 727 -12.42 -18.40 -18.39
CA THR A 727 -12.71 -19.46 -17.41
C THR A 727 -13.51 -20.59 -18.05
N GLU A 728 -13.22 -21.85 -17.69
CA GLU A 728 -14.04 -22.98 -18.11
C GLU A 728 -15.49 -22.88 -17.60
N ASP A 729 -16.45 -23.25 -18.43
CA ASP A 729 -17.88 -23.21 -18.10
C ASP A 729 -18.26 -24.44 -17.26
N GLY A 730 -18.39 -24.23 -15.95
CA GLY A 730 -18.85 -25.26 -15.02
C GLY A 730 -20.38 -25.44 -14.99
N ALA A 731 -20.82 -26.38 -14.16
CA ALA A 731 -22.23 -26.44 -13.74
C ALA A 731 -22.55 -25.27 -12.78
N ALA A 732 -23.84 -25.01 -12.52
CA ALA A 732 -24.30 -23.94 -11.62
C ALA A 732 -24.00 -24.25 -10.15
N ASN A 733 -22.71 -24.36 -9.80
CA ASN A 733 -22.21 -24.69 -8.48
C ASN A 733 -21.59 -23.46 -7.82
N LEU A 734 -21.78 -23.34 -6.51
CA LEU A 734 -20.98 -22.43 -5.69
C LEU A 734 -19.69 -23.11 -5.26
N VAL A 735 -18.59 -22.40 -5.36
CA VAL A 735 -17.31 -22.75 -4.74
C VAL A 735 -16.87 -21.61 -3.83
N LEU A 736 -15.91 -21.89 -2.96
CA LEU A 736 -15.31 -20.91 -2.08
C LEU A 736 -13.80 -20.85 -2.36
N SER A 737 -13.21 -19.66 -2.23
CA SER A 737 -11.77 -19.43 -2.41
C SER A 737 -10.91 -20.41 -1.61
N GLU A 738 -11.41 -20.85 -0.45
CA GLU A 738 -10.79 -21.86 0.39
C GLU A 738 -11.84 -22.84 0.93
N ASN A 739 -11.57 -24.15 0.87
CA ASN A 739 -12.43 -25.18 1.45
C ASN A 739 -11.57 -26.39 1.88
N PRO A 740 -11.41 -26.68 3.19
CA PRO A 740 -12.08 -26.05 4.33
C PRO A 740 -11.53 -24.66 4.65
N LEU A 741 -12.30 -23.86 5.38
CA LEU A 741 -11.86 -22.58 5.93
C LEU A 741 -11.13 -22.78 7.25
N ASP A 742 -9.90 -22.29 7.35
CA ASP A 742 -9.08 -22.39 8.55
C ASP A 742 -8.69 -21.01 9.07
N PHE A 743 -9.19 -20.65 10.25
CA PHE A 743 -8.82 -19.43 10.97
C PHE A 743 -7.42 -19.52 11.61
N GLY A 744 -6.69 -20.61 11.34
CA GLY A 744 -5.32 -20.81 11.76
C GLY A 744 -5.18 -21.14 13.24
N VAL A 745 -3.98 -20.84 13.76
CA VAL A 745 -3.63 -21.08 15.16
C VAL A 745 -3.73 -19.77 15.92
N LEU A 746 -4.67 -19.70 16.87
CA LEU A 746 -4.94 -18.51 17.67
C LEU A 746 -4.68 -18.79 19.15
N LYS A 747 -4.50 -17.73 19.96
CA LYS A 747 -4.36 -17.88 21.41
C LYS A 747 -5.73 -18.03 22.06
N THR A 748 -5.82 -18.79 23.15
CA THR A 748 -7.02 -18.79 23.98
C THR A 748 -7.32 -17.37 24.48
N ASN A 749 -8.58 -16.94 24.41
CA ASN A 749 -9.05 -15.58 24.73
C ASN A 749 -8.41 -14.44 23.92
N SER A 750 -7.85 -14.71 22.73
CA SER A 750 -7.49 -13.62 21.81
C SER A 750 -8.74 -12.89 21.30
N GLY A 751 -8.56 -11.70 20.73
CA GLY A 751 -9.64 -10.95 20.09
C GLY A 751 -10.32 -11.72 18.95
N GLN A 752 -11.49 -11.21 18.52
CA GLN A 752 -12.21 -11.71 17.35
C GLN A 752 -11.29 -11.71 16.12
N VAL A 753 -11.39 -12.77 15.32
CA VAL A 753 -10.71 -12.88 14.03
C VAL A 753 -11.76 -13.01 12.95
N GLN A 754 -11.56 -12.33 11.82
CA GLN A 754 -12.44 -12.39 10.66
C GLN A 754 -11.70 -12.98 9.48
N LEU A 755 -12.37 -13.86 8.73
CA LEU A 755 -12.00 -14.25 7.38
C LEU A 755 -13.05 -13.69 6.42
N ILE A 756 -12.62 -13.30 5.22
CA ILE A 756 -13.50 -12.81 4.17
C ILE A 756 -13.26 -13.64 2.91
N PRO A 757 -13.64 -14.93 2.90
CA PRO A 757 -13.54 -15.74 1.70
C PRO A 757 -14.44 -15.22 0.57
N THR A 758 -14.09 -15.60 -0.65
CA THR A 758 -14.85 -15.26 -1.85
C THR A 758 -15.67 -16.45 -2.30
N LEU A 759 -16.99 -16.25 -2.46
CA LEU A 759 -17.91 -17.17 -3.10
C LEU A 759 -17.92 -16.91 -4.60
N THR A 760 -17.74 -17.98 -5.39
CA THR A 760 -17.77 -17.91 -6.85
C THR A 760 -18.86 -18.82 -7.38
N ASN A 761 -19.66 -18.32 -8.32
CA ASN A 761 -20.51 -19.17 -9.16
C ASN A 761 -19.67 -19.63 -10.37
N VAL A 762 -19.28 -20.90 -10.41
CA VAL A 762 -18.43 -21.43 -11.50
C VAL A 762 -19.24 -21.80 -12.76
N GLY A 763 -20.55 -21.55 -12.76
CA GLY A 763 -21.39 -21.76 -13.92
C GLY A 763 -21.12 -20.73 -15.01
N GLY A 764 -21.13 -21.16 -16.27
CA GLY A 764 -21.03 -20.26 -17.42
C GLY A 764 -22.32 -19.44 -17.64
N PRO A 765 -22.31 -18.43 -18.53
CA PRO A 765 -23.44 -17.53 -18.79
C PRO A 765 -24.79 -18.21 -19.00
N ALA A 766 -24.81 -19.37 -19.66
CA ALA A 766 -26.03 -20.13 -19.95
C ALA A 766 -26.71 -20.75 -18.72
N THR A 767 -25.99 -20.92 -17.59
CA THR A 767 -26.54 -21.53 -16.38
C THR A 767 -27.30 -20.53 -15.50
N GLY A 768 -27.06 -19.23 -15.69
CA GLY A 768 -27.69 -18.15 -14.94
C GLY A 768 -27.14 -17.96 -13.51
N ALA A 769 -27.71 -16.97 -12.82
CA ALA A 769 -27.29 -16.59 -11.47
C ALA A 769 -27.73 -17.58 -10.39
N ILE A 770 -26.93 -17.69 -9.33
CA ILE A 770 -27.25 -18.45 -8.11
C ILE A 770 -27.74 -17.47 -7.04
N GLN A 771 -28.92 -17.73 -6.48
CA GLN A 771 -29.44 -16.97 -5.35
C GLN A 771 -29.23 -17.76 -4.06
N ILE A 772 -28.48 -17.19 -3.13
CA ILE A 772 -28.31 -17.68 -1.76
C ILE A 772 -29.48 -17.17 -0.93
N THR A 773 -30.17 -18.10 -0.30
CA THR A 773 -31.41 -17.86 0.44
C THR A 773 -31.24 -17.96 1.95
N ASN A 774 -30.20 -18.67 2.41
CA ASN A 774 -29.91 -18.85 3.83
C ASN A 774 -28.43 -19.20 4.04
N ILE A 775 -27.83 -18.71 5.13
CA ILE A 775 -26.47 -19.05 5.58
C ILE A 775 -26.51 -19.23 7.09
N PHE A 776 -26.04 -20.37 7.58
CA PHE A 776 -25.95 -20.63 9.01
C PHE A 776 -24.79 -21.58 9.35
N VAL A 777 -24.31 -21.50 10.60
CA VAL A 777 -23.26 -22.40 11.11
C VAL A 777 -23.89 -23.51 11.95
N SER A 778 -23.43 -24.74 11.76
CA SER A 778 -23.87 -25.92 12.50
C SER A 778 -22.67 -26.71 13.06
N GLY A 779 -22.93 -27.67 13.95
CA GLY A 779 -21.89 -28.51 14.56
C GLY A 779 -21.47 -28.09 15.97
N THR A 780 -20.44 -28.76 16.50
CA THR A 780 -20.07 -28.74 17.93
C THR A 780 -19.66 -27.36 18.44
N ASN A 781 -18.90 -26.61 17.65
CA ASN A 781 -18.40 -25.28 18.03
C ASN A 781 -19.11 -24.13 17.30
N ALA A 782 -20.30 -24.36 16.74
CA ALA A 782 -21.01 -23.38 15.91
C ALA A 782 -21.17 -22.00 16.57
N ALA A 783 -21.37 -21.96 17.89
CA ALA A 783 -21.52 -20.71 18.64
C ALA A 783 -20.26 -19.82 18.67
N LEU A 784 -19.10 -20.34 18.27
CA LEU A 784 -17.86 -19.58 18.14
C LEU A 784 -17.70 -18.92 16.77
N PHE A 785 -18.61 -19.17 15.83
CA PHE A 785 -18.56 -18.65 14.47
C PHE A 785 -19.83 -17.87 14.15
N ASP A 786 -19.70 -16.80 13.37
CA ASP A 786 -20.84 -16.00 12.92
C ASP A 786 -20.64 -15.46 11.49
N ASN A 787 -21.72 -15.04 10.83
CA ASN A 787 -21.71 -14.41 9.52
C ASN A 787 -22.69 -13.23 9.50
N SER A 788 -22.33 -12.13 8.83
CA SER A 788 -23.13 -10.90 8.79
C SER A 788 -23.69 -10.59 7.40
N THR A 789 -23.74 -11.57 6.50
CA THR A 789 -24.14 -11.36 5.11
C THR A 789 -25.64 -11.13 4.98
N ALA A 790 -26.02 -10.06 4.28
CA ALA A 790 -27.41 -9.77 3.97
C ALA A 790 -27.94 -10.76 2.91
N LEU A 791 -29.17 -11.27 3.11
CA LEU A 791 -29.81 -12.25 2.23
C LEU A 791 -31.21 -11.78 1.78
N PRO A 792 -31.67 -12.15 0.57
CA PRO A 792 -30.99 -13.04 -0.38
C PRO A 792 -29.79 -12.36 -1.07
N LEU A 793 -28.75 -13.15 -1.36
CA LEU A 793 -27.56 -12.71 -2.10
C LEU A 793 -27.55 -13.38 -3.48
N THR A 794 -27.48 -12.60 -4.56
CA THR A 794 -27.42 -13.11 -5.93
C THR A 794 -25.97 -13.06 -6.43
N ILE A 795 -25.50 -14.16 -7.03
CA ILE A 795 -24.17 -14.27 -7.64
C ILE A 795 -24.35 -14.68 -9.11
N GLY A 796 -24.01 -13.78 -10.02
CA GLY A 796 -24.03 -14.03 -11.47
C GLY A 796 -23.07 -15.14 -11.91
N PRO A 797 -23.19 -15.68 -13.14
CA PRO A 797 -22.22 -16.59 -13.74
C PRO A 797 -20.80 -16.02 -13.72
N SER A 798 -19.81 -16.84 -13.34
CA SER A 798 -18.40 -16.44 -13.12
C SER A 798 -18.17 -15.23 -12.20
N ALA A 799 -19.22 -14.76 -11.52
CA ALA A 799 -19.16 -13.64 -10.60
C ALA A 799 -18.78 -14.11 -9.20
N GLU A 800 -18.25 -13.16 -8.44
CA GLU A 800 -17.71 -13.36 -7.11
C GLU A 800 -18.39 -12.43 -6.12
N LYS A 801 -18.64 -12.91 -4.89
CA LYS A 801 -19.09 -12.10 -3.76
C LYS A 801 -18.34 -12.51 -2.51
N THR A 802 -17.97 -11.55 -1.67
CA THR A 802 -17.31 -11.82 -0.40
C THR A 802 -18.30 -12.31 0.66
N LEU A 803 -17.83 -13.19 1.54
CA LEU A 803 -18.59 -13.77 2.63
C LEU A 803 -17.85 -13.53 3.95
N PRO A 804 -18.09 -12.42 4.67
CA PRO A 804 -17.44 -12.17 5.96
C PRO A 804 -17.88 -13.19 7.01
N LEU A 805 -16.89 -13.85 7.62
CA LEU A 805 -17.05 -14.86 8.66
C LEU A 805 -16.20 -14.53 9.88
N ASN A 806 -16.83 -14.51 11.04
CA ASN A 806 -16.18 -14.19 12.31
C ASN A 806 -15.92 -15.46 13.10
N PHE A 807 -14.79 -15.50 13.81
CA PHE A 807 -14.48 -16.49 14.82
C PHE A 807 -14.17 -15.78 16.15
N TYR A 808 -14.70 -16.34 17.24
CA TYR A 808 -14.57 -15.84 18.60
C TYR A 808 -13.76 -16.83 19.45
N PRO A 809 -12.43 -16.64 19.56
CA PRO A 809 -11.58 -17.47 20.42
C PRO A 809 -12.06 -17.46 21.88
N ASN A 810 -12.19 -18.64 22.47
CA ASN A 810 -12.56 -18.80 23.88
C ASN A 810 -11.35 -19.27 24.72
N ASP A 811 -11.58 -19.55 25.99
CA ASP A 811 -10.56 -19.99 26.96
C ASP A 811 -10.18 -21.47 26.84
N ASP A 812 -10.88 -22.23 26.00
CA ASP A 812 -10.72 -23.68 25.86
C ASP A 812 -9.74 -24.01 24.73
N ALA A 813 -8.52 -24.44 25.08
CA ALA A 813 -7.51 -24.82 24.09
C ALA A 813 -7.94 -26.07 23.26
N GLY A 814 -7.37 -26.22 22.07
CA GLY A 814 -7.60 -27.34 21.16
C GLY A 814 -8.24 -26.93 19.83
N THR A 815 -8.50 -27.92 18.99
CA THR A 815 -9.12 -27.70 17.67
C THR A 815 -10.61 -27.41 17.82
N LYS A 816 -11.08 -26.30 17.25
CA LYS A 816 -12.49 -25.93 17.13
C LYS A 816 -12.94 -26.23 15.71
N THR A 817 -14.08 -26.90 15.57
CA THR A 817 -14.65 -27.27 14.27
C THR A 817 -16.15 -27.02 14.22
N ALA A 818 -16.62 -26.51 13.08
CA ALA A 818 -18.02 -26.33 12.76
C ALA A 818 -18.22 -26.49 11.26
N ASP A 819 -19.47 -26.49 10.78
CA ASP A 819 -19.81 -26.54 9.36
C ASP A 819 -20.63 -25.30 9.00
N LEU A 820 -20.16 -24.52 8.04
CA LEU A 820 -20.92 -23.46 7.39
C LEU A 820 -21.83 -24.09 6.33
N VAL A 821 -23.13 -23.82 6.42
CA VAL A 821 -24.15 -24.35 5.50
C VAL A 821 -24.76 -23.20 4.72
N ILE A 822 -24.64 -23.26 3.38
CA ILE A 822 -25.14 -22.25 2.45
C ILE A 822 -26.26 -22.88 1.61
N GLU A 823 -27.49 -22.40 1.76
CA GLU A 823 -28.65 -22.86 0.98
C GLU A 823 -28.91 -21.91 -0.19
N HIS A 824 -28.91 -22.44 -1.40
CA HIS A 824 -29.01 -21.64 -2.63
C HIS A 824 -29.77 -22.37 -3.76
N THR A 825 -29.95 -21.69 -4.90
CA THR A 825 -30.68 -22.22 -6.07
C THR A 825 -29.83 -23.08 -7.02
N GLY A 826 -28.50 -22.98 -6.95
CA GLY A 826 -27.55 -23.79 -7.73
C GLY A 826 -27.56 -25.30 -7.41
N ASP A 827 -26.85 -26.07 -8.23
CA ASP A 827 -26.91 -27.54 -8.30
C ASP A 827 -26.31 -28.25 -7.06
N ASN A 828 -25.31 -27.65 -6.40
CA ASN A 828 -24.66 -28.21 -5.22
C ASN A 828 -25.26 -27.76 -3.87
N SER A 829 -26.53 -27.34 -3.86
CA SER A 829 -27.23 -26.89 -2.64
C SER A 829 -27.71 -28.05 -1.75
N PRO A 830 -27.54 -28.00 -0.41
CA PRO A 830 -26.77 -26.98 0.30
C PRO A 830 -25.26 -27.21 0.13
N PHE A 831 -24.52 -26.12 -0.06
CA PHE A 831 -23.06 -26.15 -0.07
C PHE A 831 -22.54 -26.08 1.36
N ILE A 832 -21.84 -27.14 1.79
CA ILE A 832 -21.33 -27.29 3.16
C ILE A 832 -19.81 -27.10 3.16
N VAL A 833 -19.33 -26.14 3.94
CA VAL A 833 -17.91 -25.79 4.07
C VAL A 833 -17.46 -26.04 5.51
N PRO A 834 -16.50 -26.94 5.76
CA PRO A 834 -15.97 -27.14 7.11
C PRO A 834 -15.18 -25.91 7.57
N LEU A 835 -15.42 -25.50 8.81
CA LEU A 835 -14.71 -24.44 9.53
C LEU A 835 -13.76 -25.05 10.54
N ARG A 836 -12.55 -24.51 10.64
CA ARG A 836 -11.53 -24.95 11.60
C ARG A 836 -10.80 -23.77 12.23
N SER A 837 -10.42 -23.93 13.49
CA SER A 837 -9.38 -23.14 14.14
C SER A 837 -8.65 -23.99 15.18
N VAL A 838 -7.43 -23.64 15.56
CA VAL A 838 -6.72 -24.26 16.68
C VAL A 838 -6.42 -23.21 17.72
N LEU A 839 -7.01 -23.34 18.91
CA LEU A 839 -6.66 -22.50 20.05
C LEU A 839 -5.47 -23.14 20.78
N LYS A 840 -4.34 -22.43 20.84
CA LYS A 840 -3.20 -22.81 21.66
C LYS A 840 -3.21 -22.00 22.95
N GLN A 841 -2.87 -22.70 24.02
CA GLN A 841 -2.49 -22.06 25.27
C GLN A 841 -1.17 -21.30 25.03
N ASP A 842 -1.06 -20.11 25.58
CA ASP A 842 0.13 -19.27 25.44
C ASP A 842 1.37 -20.01 26.00
N LEU A 843 2.36 -20.29 25.17
CA LEU A 843 3.61 -20.96 25.55
C LEU A 843 4.76 -19.99 25.29
N ALA A 844 5.49 -19.63 26.35
CA ALA A 844 6.62 -18.70 26.31
C ALA A 844 7.77 -19.20 25.40
N PRO A 845 8.62 -18.30 24.87
CA PRO A 845 9.76 -18.65 24.00
C PRO A 845 10.75 -19.65 24.63
N SER A 846 11.61 -20.29 23.82
CA SER A 846 12.71 -21.12 24.34
C SER A 846 13.90 -20.27 24.80
N TYR A 847 14.45 -20.63 25.95
CA TYR A 847 15.54 -19.91 26.61
C TYR A 847 16.62 -20.87 27.13
N THR A 848 17.87 -20.44 26.98
CA THR A 848 19.02 -21.04 27.68
C THR A 848 19.30 -20.25 28.96
N VAL A 849 19.41 -20.93 30.11
CA VAL A 849 19.71 -20.30 31.41
C VAL A 849 21.20 -19.98 31.50
N ILE A 850 21.54 -18.71 31.70
CA ILE A 850 22.92 -18.21 31.74
C ILE A 850 23.38 -17.96 33.18
N ALA A 851 22.51 -17.39 34.02
CA ALA A 851 22.82 -17.16 35.43
C ALA A 851 21.57 -17.32 36.30
N ARG A 852 21.76 -17.81 37.53
CA ARG A 852 20.74 -17.90 38.57
C ARG A 852 21.39 -17.60 39.91
N ILE A 853 20.95 -16.55 40.60
CA ILE A 853 21.56 -16.04 41.83
C ILE A 853 20.54 -16.10 42.97
N ASN A 854 20.88 -16.75 44.08
CA ASN A 854 20.10 -16.73 45.32
C ASN A 854 20.57 -15.56 46.20
N ALA A 855 19.89 -14.42 46.12
CA ALA A 855 20.33 -13.16 46.73
C ALA A 855 20.26 -13.23 48.26
N GLY A 856 21.42 -13.18 48.92
CA GLY A 856 21.54 -13.33 50.37
C GLY A 856 21.55 -14.78 50.88
N GLY A 857 21.31 -15.77 50.01
CA GLY A 857 21.19 -17.18 50.36
C GLY A 857 22.36 -18.05 49.90
N THR A 858 22.37 -19.32 50.35
CA THR A 858 23.34 -20.35 49.91
C THR A 858 22.96 -20.93 48.55
N ASP A 859 23.78 -21.84 48.03
CA ASP A 859 23.50 -22.55 46.78
C ASP A 859 22.20 -23.38 46.87
N VAL A 860 21.40 -23.37 45.80
CA VAL A 860 20.14 -24.13 45.70
C VAL A 860 20.14 -24.93 44.40
N SER A 861 19.85 -26.22 44.52
CA SER A 861 19.67 -27.08 43.33
C SER A 861 18.42 -26.65 42.56
N ALA A 862 18.55 -26.49 41.24
CA ALA A 862 17.42 -26.13 40.40
C ALA A 862 16.49 -27.33 40.18
N SER A 863 15.20 -27.11 40.38
CA SER A 863 14.12 -28.09 40.23
C SER A 863 13.86 -28.51 38.77
N ASP A 864 14.27 -27.68 37.80
CA ASP A 864 14.13 -27.94 36.36
C ASP A 864 15.32 -28.68 35.74
N GLY A 865 16.33 -29.04 36.54
CA GLY A 865 17.53 -29.73 36.09
C GLY A 865 18.48 -28.88 35.22
N LYS A 866 18.25 -27.57 35.12
CA LYS A 866 19.15 -26.62 34.44
C LYS A 866 20.22 -26.09 35.41
N LEU A 867 20.75 -24.90 35.17
CA LEU A 867 21.77 -24.27 36.01
C LEU A 867 21.23 -24.11 37.45
N ASN A 868 22.04 -24.49 38.44
CA ASN A 868 21.72 -24.30 39.85
C ASN A 868 21.77 -22.81 40.24
N TRP A 869 21.07 -22.44 41.31
CA TRP A 869 21.14 -21.11 41.87
C TRP A 869 22.41 -20.95 42.69
N GLU A 870 23.25 -20.00 42.28
CA GLU A 870 24.51 -19.67 42.92
C GLU A 870 24.30 -18.89 44.22
N ALA A 871 25.17 -19.13 45.21
CA ALA A 871 25.12 -18.49 46.51
C ALA A 871 25.52 -17.00 46.45
N ASN A 872 24.83 -16.15 47.21
CA ASN A 872 25.21 -14.75 47.41
C ASN A 872 25.18 -14.37 48.90
N THR A 873 25.99 -15.05 49.71
CA THR A 873 25.94 -14.95 51.19
C THR A 873 26.80 -13.84 51.81
N GLU A 874 27.68 -13.20 51.05
CA GLU A 874 28.62 -12.20 51.60
C GLU A 874 27.94 -10.84 51.82
N GLN A 875 28.28 -10.13 52.91
CA GLN A 875 27.81 -8.76 53.16
C GLN A 875 28.62 -7.77 52.30
N GLY A 876 27.96 -6.77 51.72
CA GLY A 876 28.59 -5.77 50.84
C GLY A 876 28.85 -6.31 49.43
N ALA A 877 29.96 -5.86 48.83
CA ALA A 877 30.38 -6.32 47.51
C ALA A 877 30.65 -7.83 47.50
N ALA A 878 30.19 -8.52 46.46
CA ALA A 878 30.37 -9.96 46.32
C ALA A 878 30.57 -10.34 44.84
N SER A 879 31.14 -11.51 44.58
CA SER A 879 31.32 -12.03 43.22
C SER A 879 31.11 -13.53 43.20
N GLY A 880 30.37 -14.00 42.20
CA GLY A 880 30.18 -15.40 41.88
C GLY A 880 30.90 -15.79 40.58
N LEU A 881 30.52 -16.95 40.04
CA LEU A 881 30.97 -17.45 38.75
C LEU A 881 30.43 -16.62 37.59
N ASN A 882 29.15 -16.22 37.67
CA ASN A 882 28.44 -15.57 36.56
C ASN A 882 27.98 -14.14 36.87
N TYR A 883 28.38 -13.57 38.02
CA TYR A 883 27.95 -12.22 38.39
C TYR A 883 28.92 -11.52 39.34
N THR A 884 28.82 -10.20 39.40
CA THR A 884 29.35 -9.38 40.49
C THR A 884 28.26 -8.46 41.02
N VAL A 885 28.34 -8.09 42.31
CA VAL A 885 27.46 -7.10 42.91
C VAL A 885 28.30 -6.11 43.73
N ASN A 886 28.05 -4.82 43.53
CA ASN A 886 28.89 -3.74 44.08
C ASN A 886 28.68 -3.48 45.59
N THR A 887 27.47 -3.73 46.12
CA THR A 887 27.08 -3.49 47.51
C THR A 887 25.85 -4.34 47.88
N GLY A 888 25.45 -4.33 49.15
CA GLY A 888 24.21 -4.93 49.63
C GLY A 888 24.30 -5.47 51.05
N THR A 889 23.17 -5.51 51.74
CA THR A 889 22.98 -5.97 53.11
C THR A 889 22.08 -7.19 53.11
N ILE A 890 22.43 -8.19 53.92
CA ILE A 890 21.65 -9.41 54.08
C ILE A 890 21.11 -9.45 55.51
N PRO A 891 19.78 -9.51 55.73
CA PRO A 891 19.21 -9.64 57.06
C PRO A 891 19.66 -10.90 57.81
N ALA A 892 19.87 -10.76 59.13
CA ALA A 892 20.24 -11.89 59.98
C ALA A 892 19.10 -12.93 60.09
N ASN A 893 17.85 -12.47 60.14
CA ASN A 893 16.68 -13.32 60.20
C ASN A 893 16.35 -13.90 58.81
N GLU A 894 15.62 -15.01 58.79
CA GLU A 894 15.04 -15.55 57.57
C GLU A 894 13.66 -14.93 57.33
N ASN A 895 13.29 -14.83 56.06
CA ASN A 895 11.97 -14.43 55.61
C ASN A 895 10.96 -15.56 55.80
N THR A 896 9.68 -15.22 55.91
CA THR A 896 8.58 -16.15 56.20
C THR A 896 7.55 -16.24 55.06
N PHE A 897 8.02 -16.27 53.81
CA PHE A 897 7.12 -16.48 52.67
C PHE A 897 6.59 -17.91 52.63
N LEU A 898 5.30 -18.06 52.38
CA LEU A 898 4.63 -19.36 52.25
C LEU A 898 4.39 -19.67 50.78
N PHE A 899 4.60 -20.92 50.37
CA PHE A 899 4.45 -21.34 48.97
C PHE A 899 3.02 -21.20 48.45
N GLU A 900 2.02 -21.33 49.33
CA GLU A 900 0.62 -21.08 49.02
C GLU A 900 0.31 -19.60 48.71
N ASN A 901 1.16 -18.67 49.13
CA ASN A 901 1.01 -17.22 48.92
C ASN A 901 1.86 -16.70 47.74
N ARG A 902 2.40 -17.60 46.92
CA ARG A 902 3.15 -17.20 45.73
C ARG A 902 2.21 -16.64 44.66
N HIS A 903 2.61 -15.57 44.01
CA HIS A 903 1.92 -15.01 42.87
C HIS A 903 2.10 -15.91 41.63
N THR A 904 1.14 -15.90 40.71
CA THR A 904 1.17 -16.69 39.47
C THR A 904 2.29 -16.29 38.50
N SER A 905 3.00 -15.19 38.77
CA SER A 905 4.18 -14.80 37.99
C SER A 905 5.41 -15.67 38.29
N ILE A 906 5.43 -16.40 39.41
CA ILE A 906 6.51 -17.35 39.68
C ILE A 906 6.29 -18.61 38.81
N PRO A 907 7.29 -19.02 38.00
CA PRO A 907 7.14 -20.14 37.08
C PRO A 907 6.86 -21.46 37.79
N ASP A 908 6.04 -22.32 37.16
CA ASP A 908 5.67 -23.64 37.70
C ASP A 908 6.86 -24.58 37.93
N TYR A 909 8.00 -24.33 37.29
CA TYR A 909 9.20 -25.12 37.51
C TYR A 909 9.83 -24.84 38.88
N ILE A 910 9.54 -23.72 39.55
CA ILE A 910 9.98 -23.45 40.92
C ILE A 910 9.07 -24.24 41.88
N ASP A 911 9.55 -25.41 42.31
CA ASP A 911 8.82 -26.23 43.28
C ASP A 911 8.84 -25.62 44.69
N GLU A 912 8.08 -26.20 45.62
CA GLU A 912 7.98 -25.72 46.99
C GLU A 912 9.34 -25.66 47.71
N ALA A 913 10.23 -26.64 47.47
CA ALA A 913 11.53 -26.68 48.12
C ALA A 913 12.49 -25.60 47.58
N THR A 914 12.51 -25.40 46.26
CA THR A 914 13.26 -24.32 45.61
C THR A 914 12.71 -22.96 46.04
N PHE A 915 11.39 -22.76 46.02
CA PHE A 915 10.75 -21.52 46.47
C PHE A 915 11.14 -21.16 47.91
N THR A 916 10.97 -22.10 48.85
CA THR A 916 11.32 -21.86 50.27
C THR A 916 12.80 -21.51 50.41
N SER A 917 13.67 -22.09 49.60
CA SER A 917 15.10 -21.79 49.65
C SER A 917 15.45 -20.42 49.10
N LEU A 918 14.88 -20.02 47.95
CA LEU A 918 15.14 -18.73 47.31
C LEU A 918 14.57 -17.56 48.12
N TYR A 919 13.33 -17.70 48.61
CA TYR A 919 12.68 -16.63 49.36
C TYR A 919 13.03 -16.62 50.85
N SER A 920 13.88 -17.53 51.36
CA SER A 920 14.30 -17.57 52.77
C SER A 920 15.20 -16.39 53.18
N LYS A 921 15.89 -15.79 52.21
CA LYS A 921 16.80 -14.67 52.40
C LYS A 921 16.50 -13.59 51.36
N GLU A 922 17.03 -12.40 51.61
CA GLU A 922 16.93 -11.27 50.72
C GLU A 922 18.21 -10.45 50.77
N ARG A 923 18.41 -9.65 49.74
CA ARG A 923 19.45 -8.62 49.68
C ARG A 923 18.78 -7.26 49.41
N PHE A 924 19.28 -6.23 50.06
CA PHE A 924 18.86 -4.84 49.88
C PHE A 924 20.05 -3.93 50.10
N ASP A 925 20.09 -2.75 49.51
CA ASP A 925 21.05 -1.71 49.84
C ASP A 925 20.44 -0.64 50.73
N VAL A 926 21.28 0.05 51.51
CA VAL A 926 20.81 1.09 52.44
C VAL A 926 20.86 2.44 51.76
N ALA A 927 19.83 3.28 51.93
CA ALA A 927 19.71 4.63 51.34
C ALA A 927 20.89 5.61 51.50
N SER A 928 21.90 5.29 52.32
CA SER A 928 23.11 6.11 52.53
C SER A 928 24.36 5.60 51.79
N GLY A 929 24.22 4.51 51.04
CA GLY A 929 25.28 3.89 50.24
C GLY A 929 25.09 4.13 48.73
N PRO A 930 25.99 3.60 47.90
CA PRO A 930 25.73 3.52 46.45
C PRO A 930 24.55 2.59 46.17
N GLU A 931 23.85 2.83 45.06
CA GLU A 931 22.77 1.96 44.56
C GLU A 931 23.31 0.55 44.24
N MET A 932 22.49 -0.47 44.50
CA MET A 932 22.87 -1.86 44.28
C MET A 932 22.83 -2.23 42.80
N GLU A 933 23.99 -2.59 42.26
CA GLU A 933 24.16 -2.97 40.86
C GLU A 933 24.72 -4.40 40.77
N PHE A 934 24.01 -5.24 40.02
CA PHE A 934 24.47 -6.55 39.58
C PHE A 934 24.99 -6.46 38.14
N LYS A 935 26.16 -7.05 37.89
CA LYS A 935 26.77 -7.14 36.56
C LYS A 935 26.99 -8.59 36.18
N PHE A 936 26.62 -8.96 34.95
CA PHE A 936 26.73 -10.32 34.43
C PHE A 936 27.56 -10.30 33.13
N PRO A 937 28.74 -10.94 33.08
CA PRO A 937 29.50 -11.06 31.84
C PRO A 937 28.78 -12.03 30.89
N VAL A 938 28.16 -11.50 29.84
CA VAL A 938 27.36 -12.27 28.86
C VAL A 938 27.69 -11.81 27.45
N ALA A 939 27.49 -12.65 26.42
CA ALA A 939 27.74 -12.22 25.04
C ALA A 939 26.66 -11.23 24.57
N ASP A 940 26.97 -10.42 23.55
CA ASP A 940 25.96 -9.57 22.92
C ASP A 940 24.77 -10.41 22.42
N GLY A 941 23.55 -9.93 22.66
CA GLY A 941 22.35 -10.68 22.35
C GLY A 941 21.13 -10.23 23.13
N SER A 942 20.00 -10.90 22.87
CA SER A 942 18.73 -10.64 23.54
C SER A 942 18.55 -11.58 24.73
N TYR A 943 18.14 -11.01 25.86
CA TYR A 943 18.01 -11.69 27.14
C TYR A 943 16.68 -11.36 27.81
N ARG A 944 16.15 -12.35 28.53
CA ARG A 944 15.10 -12.19 29.53
C ARG A 944 15.72 -12.20 30.93
N VAL A 945 15.37 -11.21 31.74
CA VAL A 945 15.80 -11.04 33.12
C VAL A 945 14.60 -11.23 34.04
N ASN A 946 14.65 -12.27 34.86
CA ASN A 946 13.64 -12.61 35.85
C ASN A 946 14.15 -12.21 37.24
N ILE A 947 13.40 -11.35 37.94
CA ILE A 947 13.75 -10.86 39.27
C ILE A 947 12.70 -11.36 40.25
N PHE A 948 13.13 -12.23 41.16
CA PHE A 948 12.30 -12.80 42.21
C PHE A 948 12.33 -11.84 43.39
N THR A 949 11.20 -11.22 43.68
CA THR A 949 11.07 -10.20 44.71
C THR A 949 9.77 -10.35 45.51
N GLY A 950 9.74 -9.79 46.69
CA GLY A 950 8.66 -9.86 47.65
C GLY A 950 9.03 -9.05 48.87
N ASN A 951 8.04 -8.50 49.57
CA ASN A 951 8.31 -7.70 50.76
C ASN A 951 8.30 -8.56 52.02
N GLY A 952 9.47 -9.01 52.48
CA GLY A 952 9.60 -9.79 53.72
C GLY A 952 9.52 -8.93 55.00
N TYR A 953 9.44 -7.60 54.86
CA TYR A 953 9.52 -6.67 55.98
C TYR A 953 8.13 -6.14 56.37
N GLY A 954 7.56 -6.74 57.43
CA GLY A 954 6.22 -6.42 57.95
C GLY A 954 5.88 -4.91 58.04
N PRO A 955 6.75 -4.06 58.62
CA PRO A 955 6.47 -2.62 58.75
C PRO A 955 6.34 -1.85 57.41
N ALA A 956 6.83 -2.40 56.31
CA ALA A 956 6.69 -1.83 54.98
C ALA A 956 5.75 -2.66 54.08
N ASN A 957 5.03 -3.66 54.61
CA ASN A 957 4.23 -4.59 53.81
C ASN A 957 2.80 -4.06 53.52
N THR A 958 2.71 -2.80 53.09
CA THR A 958 1.49 -2.13 52.64
C THR A 958 1.78 -1.33 51.37
N VAL A 959 0.78 -1.20 50.50
CA VAL A 959 0.89 -0.41 49.26
C VAL A 959 1.44 1.00 49.54
N GLY A 960 2.45 1.41 48.78
CA GLY A 960 3.17 2.68 48.82
C GLY A 960 4.27 2.78 49.86
N ALA A 961 4.45 1.77 50.71
CA ALA A 961 5.44 1.80 51.79
C ALA A 961 6.85 1.39 51.36
N ARG A 962 6.98 0.61 50.29
CA ARG A 962 8.25 0.30 49.63
C ARG A 962 8.09 0.48 48.13
N VAL A 963 8.82 1.42 47.56
CA VAL A 963 8.81 1.73 46.13
C VAL A 963 10.26 1.93 45.69
N PHE A 964 10.65 1.31 44.57
CA PHE A 964 12.00 1.40 44.03
C PHE A 964 11.98 1.20 42.52
N ASP A 965 13.05 1.65 41.87
CA ASP A 965 13.21 1.51 40.42
C ASP A 965 14.18 0.36 40.07
N ILE A 966 14.07 -0.12 38.83
CA ILE A 966 14.94 -1.13 38.24
C ILE A 966 15.38 -0.66 36.86
N SER A 967 16.67 -0.48 36.67
CA SER A 967 17.29 -0.14 35.39
C SER A 967 18.11 -1.31 34.84
N LEU A 968 18.02 -1.55 33.53
CA LEU A 968 18.77 -2.56 32.78
C LEU A 968 19.51 -1.89 31.63
N GLU A 969 20.82 -2.08 31.50
CA GLU A 969 21.65 -1.43 30.46
C GLU A 969 21.54 0.11 30.45
N ASN A 970 21.41 0.72 31.63
CA ASN A 970 21.13 2.15 31.84
C ASN A 970 19.74 2.61 31.32
N GLU A 971 18.84 1.69 31.00
CA GLU A 971 17.45 1.97 30.66
C GLU A 971 16.53 1.63 31.84
N LEU A 972 15.72 2.58 32.28
CA LEU A 972 14.70 2.35 33.31
C LEU A 972 13.64 1.37 32.80
N LYS A 973 13.53 0.19 33.41
CA LYS A 973 12.59 -0.88 33.03
C LYS A 973 11.46 -1.09 34.03
N GLY A 974 11.75 -0.92 35.32
CA GLY A 974 10.75 -0.89 36.37
C GLY A 974 10.75 0.47 37.04
N ASP A 975 9.72 1.27 36.77
CA ASP A 975 9.54 2.60 37.34
C ASP A 975 8.52 2.53 38.48
N ASP A 976 8.86 3.06 39.64
CA ASP A 976 8.07 3.08 40.88
C ASP A 976 7.48 1.71 41.27
N ILE A 977 8.32 0.67 41.32
CA ILE A 977 7.89 -0.69 41.65
C ILE A 977 7.46 -0.82 43.12
N ASP A 978 6.15 -0.99 43.33
CA ASP A 978 5.56 -1.41 44.59
C ASP A 978 5.22 -2.91 44.58
N VAL A 979 6.08 -3.70 45.20
CA VAL A 979 5.93 -5.16 45.29
C VAL A 979 4.65 -5.62 46.02
N VAL A 980 4.11 -4.81 46.94
CA VAL A 980 2.88 -5.13 47.68
C VAL A 980 1.66 -4.82 46.81
N ALA A 981 1.70 -3.75 46.03
CA ALA A 981 0.67 -3.46 45.03
C ALA A 981 0.60 -4.55 43.96
N LEU A 982 1.75 -5.06 43.53
CA LEU A 982 1.84 -6.05 42.46
C LEU A 982 1.44 -7.46 42.90
N PHE A 983 1.88 -7.92 44.06
CA PHE A 983 1.68 -9.31 44.49
C PHE A 983 0.71 -9.48 45.66
N GLY A 984 0.26 -8.36 46.26
CA GLY A 984 -0.53 -8.35 47.48
C GLY A 984 0.31 -8.52 48.75
N GLY A 985 -0.32 -8.36 49.90
CA GLY A 985 0.33 -8.50 51.21
C GLY A 985 -0.43 -7.78 52.32
N SER A 986 -0.03 -8.04 53.56
CA SER A 986 -0.48 -7.33 54.77
C SER A 986 0.55 -7.51 55.88
N GLU A 987 0.40 -6.82 57.02
CA GLU A 987 1.33 -6.93 58.16
C GLU A 987 1.62 -8.38 58.60
N GLU A 988 0.69 -9.33 58.37
CA GLU A 988 0.83 -10.74 58.77
C GLU A 988 0.92 -11.73 57.58
N ILE A 989 0.71 -11.28 56.34
CA ILE A 989 0.71 -12.13 55.14
C ILE A 989 1.69 -11.58 54.11
N PHE A 990 2.73 -12.36 53.81
CA PHE A 990 3.78 -12.01 52.86
C PHE A 990 3.59 -12.78 51.56
N ASN A 991 3.46 -12.05 50.46
CA ASN A 991 3.35 -12.64 49.13
C ASN A 991 4.65 -12.43 48.36
N ALA A 992 5.00 -13.43 47.56
CA ALA A 992 6.20 -13.46 46.75
C ALA A 992 5.81 -13.45 45.27
N GLY A 993 6.56 -12.75 44.44
CA GLY A 993 6.33 -12.74 43.00
C GLY A 993 7.63 -12.60 42.21
N MET A 994 7.48 -12.66 40.90
CA MET A 994 8.57 -12.48 39.94
C MET A 994 8.21 -11.36 38.97
N LEU A 995 9.19 -10.51 38.67
CA LEU A 995 9.17 -9.51 37.60
C LEU A 995 9.99 -10.03 36.43
N THR A 996 9.60 -9.69 35.20
CA THR A 996 10.28 -10.13 33.98
C THR A 996 10.49 -8.96 33.05
N TYR A 997 11.72 -8.81 32.56
CA TYR A 997 12.12 -7.78 31.60
C TYR A 997 12.89 -8.42 30.44
N GLU A 998 12.75 -7.86 29.23
CA GLU A 998 13.56 -8.24 28.06
C GLU A 998 14.55 -7.10 27.76
N ILE A 999 15.79 -7.45 27.40
CA ILE A 999 16.86 -6.48 27.12
C ILE A 999 17.80 -6.99 26.02
N THR A 1000 18.47 -6.08 25.33
CA THR A 1000 19.55 -6.39 24.38
C THR A 1000 20.87 -5.85 24.91
N VAL A 1001 21.86 -6.73 25.04
CA VAL A 1001 23.23 -6.40 25.47
C VAL A 1001 24.10 -6.19 24.24
N THR A 1002 24.94 -5.15 24.25
CA THR A 1002 25.80 -4.77 23.09
C THR A 1002 27.28 -4.54 23.44
N ASP A 1003 27.65 -4.66 24.71
CA ASP A 1003 29.00 -4.38 25.21
C ASP A 1003 29.65 -5.57 25.94
N GLY A 1004 29.01 -6.74 25.90
CA GLY A 1004 29.46 -7.95 26.58
C GLY A 1004 29.21 -8.01 28.09
N GLU A 1005 28.42 -7.11 28.68
CA GLU A 1005 28.09 -7.12 30.11
C GLU A 1005 26.65 -6.64 30.37
N LEU A 1006 25.80 -7.49 30.96
CA LEU A 1006 24.45 -7.08 31.38
C LEU A 1006 24.51 -6.39 32.75
N ASN A 1007 24.02 -5.15 32.82
CA ASN A 1007 23.96 -4.31 34.01
C ASN A 1007 22.52 -4.24 34.53
N LEU A 1008 22.31 -4.60 35.80
CA LEU A 1008 21.02 -4.55 36.49
C LEU A 1008 21.16 -3.71 37.76
N LEU A 1009 20.55 -2.53 37.77
CA LEU A 1009 20.61 -1.54 38.84
C LEU A 1009 19.26 -1.47 39.57
N PHE A 1010 19.30 -1.45 40.90
CA PHE A 1010 18.15 -1.19 41.75
C PHE A 1010 18.31 0.20 42.38
N GLU A 1011 17.32 1.08 42.21
CA GLU A 1011 17.45 2.49 42.59
C GLU A 1011 16.37 2.91 43.60
N HIS A 1012 16.74 3.76 44.55
CA HIS A 1012 15.81 4.29 45.55
C HIS A 1012 14.92 5.41 44.99
N THR A 1013 13.60 5.32 45.20
CA THR A 1013 12.66 6.43 44.92
C THR A 1013 12.27 7.24 46.17
N GLY A 1014 12.84 6.88 47.33
CA GLY A 1014 12.66 7.60 48.60
C GLY A 1014 11.72 6.92 49.60
N ASN A 1015 11.10 5.80 49.23
CA ASN A 1015 10.17 5.03 50.07
C ASN A 1015 10.75 3.65 50.37
N GLU A 1016 11.47 3.52 51.49
CA GLU A 1016 12.16 2.29 51.95
C GLU A 1016 13.21 1.78 50.92
N ASN A 1017 13.97 0.71 51.26
CA ASN A 1017 15.06 0.23 50.42
C ASN A 1017 14.58 -0.75 49.32
N PRO A 1018 15.23 -0.78 48.14
CA PRO A 1018 15.04 -1.81 47.12
C PRO A 1018 15.31 -3.21 47.66
N VAL A 1019 14.57 -4.23 47.21
CA VAL A 1019 14.75 -5.60 47.70
C VAL A 1019 14.63 -6.64 46.61
N LEU A 1020 15.42 -7.71 46.71
CA LEU A 1020 15.27 -8.91 45.90
C LEU A 1020 15.64 -10.18 46.69
N GLN A 1021 15.10 -11.31 46.26
CA GLN A 1021 15.43 -12.64 46.77
C GLN A 1021 16.19 -13.51 45.75
N ALA A 1022 15.96 -13.35 44.45
CA ALA A 1022 16.76 -14.05 43.44
C ALA A 1022 16.75 -13.36 42.07
N ILE A 1023 17.73 -13.70 41.21
CA ILE A 1023 17.83 -13.23 39.82
C ILE A 1023 18.03 -14.43 38.91
N GLU A 1024 17.36 -14.47 37.77
CA GLU A 1024 17.60 -15.42 36.68
C GLU A 1024 17.80 -14.68 35.36
N ILE A 1025 18.86 -15.03 34.63
CA ILE A 1025 19.21 -14.47 33.30
C ILE A 1025 19.08 -15.57 32.25
N LEU A 1026 18.28 -15.30 31.22
CA LEU A 1026 17.88 -16.24 30.18
C LEU A 1026 18.26 -15.68 28.80
N GLN A 1027 19.13 -16.36 28.05
CA GLN A 1027 19.40 -15.98 26.66
C GLN A 1027 18.28 -16.48 25.74
N VAL A 1028 17.74 -15.59 24.91
CA VAL A 1028 16.75 -15.94 23.88
C VAL A 1028 17.45 -16.76 22.80
N GLU A 1029 16.94 -17.96 22.50
CA GLU A 1029 17.46 -18.77 21.40
C GLU A 1029 17.01 -18.17 20.06
N LYS A 1030 17.90 -17.44 19.38
CA LYS A 1030 17.65 -17.02 17.99
C LYS A 1030 17.64 -18.25 17.08
N THR A 1031 16.56 -18.44 16.34
CA THR A 1031 16.66 -19.17 15.06
C THR A 1031 17.28 -18.20 14.06
N PRO A 1032 18.47 -18.44 13.52
CA PRO A 1032 19.05 -17.54 12.53
C PRO A 1032 18.24 -17.61 11.24
N SER A 1033 17.65 -16.47 10.83
CA SER A 1033 17.31 -16.26 9.43
C SER A 1033 18.62 -16.06 8.67
N ILE A 1034 18.95 -17.01 7.80
CA ILE A 1034 20.09 -16.90 6.88
C ILE A 1034 19.61 -16.05 5.70
N ILE A 1035 20.21 -14.88 5.48
CA ILE A 1035 20.20 -14.28 4.15
C ILE A 1035 21.10 -15.15 3.29
N VAL A 1036 20.50 -15.87 2.35
CA VAL A 1036 21.23 -16.59 1.31
C VAL A 1036 21.47 -15.60 0.18
N LEU A 1037 22.70 -15.14 0.04
CA LEU A 1037 23.13 -14.54 -1.23
C LEU A 1037 23.35 -15.70 -2.19
N ALA A 1038 22.47 -15.83 -3.19
CA ALA A 1038 22.72 -16.67 -4.35
C ALA A 1038 23.67 -15.88 -5.28
N PRO A 1039 24.87 -16.39 -5.60
CA PRO A 1039 25.67 -15.83 -6.67
C PRO A 1039 24.92 -15.98 -8.01
N ILE A 1040 25.00 -14.98 -8.87
CA ILE A 1040 24.58 -15.11 -10.28
C ILE A 1040 25.63 -15.97 -10.99
N ASP A 1041 25.18 -17.00 -11.71
CA ASP A 1041 26.03 -17.83 -12.56
C ASP A 1041 26.54 -17.00 -13.75
N ASN A 1042 27.68 -16.28 -13.57
CA ASN A 1042 28.69 -15.89 -14.58
C ASN A 1042 29.58 -14.69 -14.18
N GLN A 1043 29.55 -14.21 -12.92
CA GLN A 1043 30.44 -13.10 -12.50
C GLN A 1043 31.88 -13.52 -12.16
N PHE A 1044 32.56 -14.27 -13.03
CA PHE A 1044 34.02 -14.40 -12.94
C PHE A 1044 34.69 -14.05 -14.27
N TYR A 1045 35.39 -12.91 -14.24
CA TYR A 1045 36.41 -12.48 -15.20
C TYR A 1045 37.26 -13.65 -15.72
N SER A 1046 37.34 -13.80 -17.04
CA SER A 1046 38.52 -14.38 -17.66
C SER A 1046 39.59 -13.28 -17.77
N VAL A 1047 40.70 -13.48 -17.07
CA VAL A 1047 41.95 -12.70 -17.21
C VAL A 1047 42.43 -12.67 -18.65
#